data_AF-A0A9P6Y3L1-F1
#
_entry.id   AF-A0A9P6Y3L1-F1
#
_cell.length_a   1.000
_cell.length_b   1.000
_cell.length_c   1.000
_cell.angle_alpha   90.00
_cell.angle_beta   90.00
_cell.angle_gamma   90.00
#
_symmetry.space_group_name_H-M   'P 1'
#
loop_
_entity.id
_entity.type
_entity.pdbx_description
1 polymer ?
#
loop_
_entity_poly.entity_id
_entity_poly.type
_entity_poly.pdbx_seq_one_letter_code
_entity_poly.pdbx_strand_id
1 'polypeptide(L)'
;MPPNPTRVPTRASLRKFSLAHIPMPVYLGLDIEIREETTSYYSISVHDGFYTTDYYQGELVRHDPSTQTAEEMIREALTKLTDIVSLYSMAQNYKIQLIACSYDIARDFLKSRSFVVTEEMSMMSEFWKQIDAIPFRVHTHGPSSDERASAAVRKAVMWLSPIYPGNLPRISVGYRHEVEVDFNYQIKLVNIKEYKSTVCEETWKVFQEMADEFKEKKLRVSFFNSTPQGGGVALMRHALLRFLHLTDVDVHWYVARPKPEVFDITKRKFHNVLQGVAPPDVCLTEEDMQTFIDWSDENAKRFWLDDNGPIKNSDVIVIDDPQVCGIIPHIRKHAPNTKIIFRSHIEIRSDLIEQFPEGPQAVTWNFLWNFIQHADLFVAHPIKNFVPSVVPPRSVVLLPAATDPLDGLNKPLTGWCKNYYQSVFNRVCVDLGVNEVDWYRPYIVQVARFDPSKGIPDVLEAYRLLRTKMDGSFEDASIPQLIICGHGSIDDPDGTVIFEQVQEIMNSEEYATIASDIIAVRLPASDQLLNMVLSGAYVALQLSHREGFEVKVTEALHKGVPVIAYEAGGIPLQIKNNVDGFLVPIGDVEEVSNKLFELFNDHELRERMSQGAKECVTEEYFTVWNAMAWLHMFLELTQNQTEMDHKQGNLLNTNTLDHTNLGHQRKVCDLWAEKYNYSK
;
A
#
# COMPACT_ATOMS: atom_id res chain seq x y z
N MET A 1 36.53 7.42 -18.55
CA MET A 1 35.47 7.34 -19.56
C MET A 1 34.40 6.39 -19.04
N PRO A 2 33.17 6.84 -18.77
CA PRO A 2 32.00 5.96 -18.67
C PRO A 2 31.41 5.73 -20.07
N PRO A 3 30.54 4.72 -20.27
CA PRO A 3 30.69 3.67 -21.29
C PRO A 3 30.76 4.15 -22.75
N ASN A 4 31.59 3.45 -23.54
CA ASN A 4 31.36 3.28 -24.98
C ASN A 4 30.38 2.12 -25.13
N PRO A 5 29.13 2.36 -25.55
CA PRO A 5 28.14 1.31 -25.56
C PRO A 5 28.30 0.33 -26.73
N THR A 6 29.11 0.65 -27.74
CA THR A 6 29.06 0.07 -29.10
C THR A 6 27.66 -0.23 -29.70
N ARG A 7 26.56 0.23 -29.09
CA ARG A 7 25.79 1.42 -29.54
C ARG A 7 24.54 1.65 -28.70
N VAL A 8 24.56 2.75 -27.95
CA VAL A 8 23.47 3.52 -27.28
C VAL A 8 23.94 4.99 -27.38
N PRO A 9 23.09 6.02 -27.49
CA PRO A 9 23.47 7.26 -28.17
C PRO A 9 24.31 8.16 -27.25
N THR A 10 25.61 8.17 -27.50
CA THR A 10 26.57 9.04 -26.79
C THR A 10 26.74 10.35 -27.56
N ARG A 11 25.92 11.36 -27.25
CA ARG A 11 26.56 12.66 -27.01
C ARG A 11 27.22 12.51 -25.64
N ALA A 12 28.55 12.66 -25.59
CA ALA A 12 29.27 12.70 -24.33
C ALA A 12 28.56 13.72 -23.42
N SER A 13 28.04 13.24 -22.29
CA SER A 13 27.44 14.13 -21.30
C SER A 13 28.48 15.19 -20.93
N LEU A 14 28.19 16.46 -21.20
CA LEU A 14 29.00 17.58 -20.71
C LEU A 14 28.94 17.67 -19.17
N ARG A 15 28.00 16.96 -18.53
CA ARG A 15 27.89 16.84 -17.08
C ARG A 15 28.81 15.70 -16.64
N LYS A 16 29.98 16.08 -16.13
CA LYS A 16 30.95 15.13 -15.56
C LYS A 16 30.24 14.19 -14.58
N PHE A 17 30.43 12.88 -14.78
CA PHE A 17 30.24 11.88 -13.73
C PHE A 17 30.98 12.36 -12.48
N SER A 18 30.24 12.83 -11.49
CA SER A 18 30.76 13.07 -10.15
C SER A 18 30.11 12.05 -9.26
N LEU A 19 30.92 11.23 -8.59
CA LEU A 19 30.47 10.32 -7.53
C LEU A 19 29.83 11.07 -6.34
N ALA A 20 29.94 12.40 -6.31
CA ALA A 20 29.40 13.27 -5.25
C ALA A 20 28.08 13.98 -5.61
N HIS A 21 27.46 13.70 -6.77
CA HIS A 21 26.21 14.36 -7.17
C HIS A 21 25.01 13.41 -7.11
N ILE A 22 24.00 13.81 -6.34
CA ILE A 22 22.67 13.18 -6.31
C ILE A 22 22.14 13.11 -7.75
N PRO A 23 21.69 11.93 -8.23
CA PRO A 23 21.13 11.80 -9.57
C PRO A 23 20.02 12.82 -9.84
N MET A 24 20.05 13.43 -11.02
CA MET A 24 19.02 14.42 -11.38
C MET A 24 17.70 13.70 -11.70
N PRO A 25 16.58 14.09 -11.08
CA PRO A 25 15.29 13.52 -11.41
C PRO A 25 14.85 13.95 -12.82
N VAL A 26 14.44 13.01 -13.65
CA VAL A 26 13.91 13.25 -15.00
C VAL A 26 12.70 12.36 -15.29
N TYR A 27 11.95 12.71 -16.32
CA TYR A 27 10.81 11.95 -16.82
C TYR A 27 11.08 11.60 -18.28
N LEU A 28 10.79 10.35 -18.68
CA LEU A 28 11.03 9.89 -20.04
C LEU A 28 9.73 9.65 -20.78
N GLY A 29 9.77 9.94 -22.08
CA GLY A 29 8.78 9.52 -23.05
C GLY A 29 9.41 8.50 -23.97
N LEU A 30 8.72 7.38 -24.22
CA LEU A 30 9.21 6.29 -25.05
C LEU A 30 8.22 5.96 -26.17
N ASP A 31 8.75 5.65 -27.34
CA ASP A 31 8.02 5.10 -28.47
C ASP A 31 8.96 4.16 -29.24
N ILE A 32 8.41 3.09 -29.81
CA ILE A 32 9.13 2.19 -30.71
C ILE A 32 8.45 2.27 -32.06
N GLU A 33 9.26 2.33 -33.11
CA GLU A 33 8.79 2.25 -34.49
C GLU A 33 9.33 0.98 -35.12
N ILE A 34 8.44 0.02 -35.36
CA ILE A 34 8.78 -1.25 -36.00
C ILE A 34 8.55 -1.11 -37.51
N ARG A 35 9.59 -1.36 -38.31
CA ARG A 35 9.51 -1.29 -39.78
C ARG A 35 9.66 -2.69 -40.39
N GLU A 36 8.88 -2.95 -41.45
CA GLU A 36 8.73 -4.26 -42.09
C GLU A 36 10.03 -4.84 -42.68
N GLU A 37 10.99 -4.02 -43.10
CA GLU A 37 12.04 -4.50 -44.01
C GLU A 37 13.32 -4.99 -43.33
N THR A 38 13.81 -4.37 -42.24
CA THR A 38 15.09 -4.78 -41.63
C THR A 38 15.34 -4.33 -40.19
N THR A 39 14.65 -3.32 -39.64
CA THR A 39 15.14 -2.62 -38.44
C THR A 39 14.01 -1.98 -37.63
N SER A 40 14.00 -2.20 -36.31
CA SER A 40 13.19 -1.42 -35.36
C SER A 40 13.99 -0.23 -34.81
N TYR A 41 13.30 0.88 -34.59
CA TYR A 41 13.86 2.10 -33.99
C TYR A 41 13.16 2.41 -32.68
N TYR A 42 13.86 3.10 -31.78
CA TYR A 42 13.25 3.65 -30.58
C TYR A 42 13.49 5.16 -30.51
N SER A 43 12.57 5.86 -29.85
CA SER A 43 12.69 7.27 -29.51
C SER A 43 12.55 7.47 -28.00
N ILE A 44 13.47 8.24 -27.41
CA ILE A 44 13.43 8.70 -26.02
C ILE A 44 13.34 10.22 -26.02
N SER A 45 12.34 10.75 -25.33
CA SER A 45 12.20 12.18 -25.04
C SER A 45 12.42 12.41 -23.54
N VAL A 46 13.33 13.31 -23.17
CA VAL A 46 13.72 13.56 -21.77
C VAL A 46 13.11 14.88 -21.31
N HIS A 47 12.36 14.84 -20.22
CA HIS A 47 11.66 15.99 -19.65
C HIS A 47 12.15 16.24 -18.22
N ASP A 48 12.37 17.50 -17.85
CA ASP A 48 12.81 17.88 -16.48
C ASP A 48 11.65 18.19 -15.53
N GLY A 49 10.42 18.16 -16.05
CA GLY A 49 9.19 18.52 -15.34
C GLY A 49 8.56 19.81 -15.87
N PHE A 50 9.36 20.67 -16.52
CA PHE A 50 8.91 21.93 -17.12
C PHE A 50 8.95 21.90 -18.64
N TYR A 51 10.03 21.34 -19.21
CA TYR A 51 10.22 21.31 -20.65
C TYR A 51 11.00 20.07 -21.09
N THR A 52 10.91 19.73 -22.37
CA THR A 52 11.74 18.68 -22.94
C THR A 52 13.18 19.17 -23.10
N THR A 53 14.11 18.53 -22.42
CA THR A 53 15.52 18.94 -22.36
C THR A 53 16.40 18.18 -23.34
N ASP A 54 16.00 16.98 -23.76
CA ASP A 54 16.81 16.15 -24.65
C ASP A 54 15.96 15.15 -25.46
N TYR A 55 16.52 14.66 -26.55
CA TYR A 55 15.91 13.68 -27.44
C TYR A 55 16.93 12.70 -28.01
N TYR A 56 16.54 11.44 -28.07
CA TYR A 56 17.38 10.37 -28.58
C TYR A 56 16.59 9.44 -29.48
N GLN A 57 17.17 9.13 -30.64
CA GLN A 57 16.68 8.10 -31.53
C GLN A 57 17.81 7.11 -31.79
N GLY A 58 17.46 5.84 -31.87
CA GLY A 58 18.44 4.79 -32.11
C GLY A 58 17.86 3.59 -32.82
N GLU A 59 18.76 2.83 -33.44
CA GLU A 59 18.50 1.49 -33.92
C GLU A 59 18.35 0.57 -32.70
N LEU A 60 17.23 -0.14 -32.61
CA LEU A 60 16.92 -1.06 -31.51
C LEU A 60 17.43 -2.46 -31.86
N VAL A 61 16.85 -3.10 -32.86
CA VAL A 61 17.17 -4.46 -33.31
C VAL A 61 17.12 -4.51 -34.83
N ARG A 62 18.05 -5.26 -35.44
CA ARG A 62 17.97 -5.64 -36.86
C ARG A 62 17.28 -6.98 -36.96
N HIS A 63 16.32 -7.04 -37.85
CA HIS A 63 15.47 -8.18 -38.06
C HIS A 63 15.89 -8.90 -39.33
N ASP A 64 15.86 -10.22 -39.27
CA ASP A 64 15.88 -11.06 -40.46
C ASP A 64 14.50 -11.72 -40.61
N PRO A 65 13.60 -11.17 -41.44
CA PRO A 65 12.26 -11.72 -41.66
C PRO A 65 12.24 -13.16 -42.19
N SER A 66 13.38 -13.69 -42.66
CA SER A 66 13.49 -15.08 -43.10
C SER A 66 13.72 -16.07 -41.96
N THR A 67 14.13 -15.60 -40.77
CA THR A 67 14.51 -16.46 -39.63
C THR A 67 13.75 -16.14 -38.34
N GLN A 68 13.15 -14.97 -38.21
CA GLN A 68 12.40 -14.55 -37.02
C GLN A 68 10.94 -14.25 -37.36
N THR A 69 10.05 -14.54 -36.41
CA THR A 69 8.66 -14.10 -36.44
C THR A 69 8.54 -12.66 -35.94
N ALA A 70 7.48 -11.95 -36.37
CA ALA A 70 7.15 -10.61 -35.88
C ALA A 70 7.05 -10.52 -34.34
N GLU A 71 6.57 -11.60 -33.71
CA GLU A 71 6.45 -11.72 -32.25
C GLU A 71 7.82 -11.79 -31.56
N GLU A 72 8.75 -12.60 -32.09
CA GLU A 72 10.12 -12.70 -31.59
C GLU A 72 10.87 -11.37 -31.72
N MET A 73 10.70 -10.68 -32.86
CA MET A 73 11.28 -9.36 -33.11
C MET A 73 10.82 -8.32 -32.08
N ILE A 74 9.52 -8.31 -31.74
CA ILE A 74 8.94 -7.40 -30.74
C ILE A 74 9.47 -7.70 -29.35
N ARG A 75 9.52 -8.98 -28.96
CA ARG A 75 10.03 -9.39 -27.66
C ARG A 75 11.49 -8.97 -27.47
N GLU A 76 12.33 -9.22 -28.48
CA GLU A 76 13.74 -8.80 -28.46
C GLU A 76 13.85 -7.28 -28.36
N ALA A 77 13.06 -6.54 -29.13
CA ALA A 77 13.01 -5.09 -29.10
C ALA A 77 12.65 -4.53 -27.71
N LEU A 78 11.55 -5.01 -27.11
CA LEU A 78 11.09 -4.57 -25.78
C LEU A 78 12.12 -4.89 -24.69
N THR A 79 12.70 -6.10 -24.72
CA THR A 79 13.76 -6.51 -23.78
C THR A 79 14.97 -5.57 -23.87
N LYS A 80 15.44 -5.32 -25.08
CA LYS A 80 16.61 -4.45 -25.33
C LYS A 80 16.33 -2.98 -24.98
N LEU A 81 15.08 -2.53 -25.10
CA LEU A 81 14.71 -1.17 -24.71
C LEU A 81 14.87 -0.96 -23.20
N THR A 82 14.48 -1.93 -22.36
CA THR A 82 14.69 -1.84 -20.91
C THR A 82 16.17 -1.67 -20.56
N ASP A 83 17.05 -2.45 -21.20
CA ASP A 83 18.49 -2.34 -21.00
C ASP A 83 19.02 -0.98 -21.44
N ILE A 84 18.55 -0.47 -22.59
CA ILE A 84 18.92 0.86 -23.10
C ILE A 84 18.52 1.95 -22.11
N VAL A 85 17.31 1.92 -21.57
CA VAL A 85 16.83 2.93 -20.62
C VAL A 85 17.63 2.88 -19.32
N SER A 86 17.92 1.70 -18.80
CA SER A 86 18.77 1.51 -17.61
C SER A 86 20.17 2.07 -17.82
N LEU A 87 20.82 1.70 -18.93
CA LEU A 87 22.15 2.20 -19.30
C LEU A 87 22.15 3.72 -19.50
N TYR A 88 21.10 4.26 -20.12
CA TYR A 88 20.91 5.69 -20.30
C TYR A 88 20.81 6.43 -18.96
N SER A 89 19.99 5.92 -18.03
CA SER A 89 19.86 6.45 -16.67
C SER A 89 21.21 6.54 -15.97
N MET A 90 21.98 5.45 -16.00
CA MET A 90 23.30 5.38 -15.37
C MET A 90 24.29 6.33 -16.05
N ALA A 91 24.36 6.32 -17.38
CA ALA A 91 25.31 7.12 -18.15
C ALA A 91 25.09 8.64 -18.01
N GLN A 92 23.86 9.08 -17.75
CA GLN A 92 23.54 10.49 -17.54
C GLN A 92 23.48 10.91 -16.07
N ASN A 93 23.67 9.97 -15.14
CA ASN A 93 23.42 10.17 -13.71
C ASN A 93 22.01 10.71 -13.44
N TYR A 94 21.01 10.08 -14.05
CA TYR A 94 19.60 10.41 -13.89
C TYR A 94 18.91 9.43 -12.94
N LYS A 95 18.00 9.95 -12.11
CA LYS A 95 16.91 9.16 -11.54
C LYS A 95 15.70 9.33 -12.43
N ILE A 96 15.34 8.30 -13.17
CA ILE A 96 14.11 8.31 -13.94
C ILE A 96 12.96 8.11 -12.97
N GLN A 97 12.06 9.09 -12.92
CA GLN A 97 10.89 9.12 -12.04
C GLN A 97 9.68 8.46 -12.69
N LEU A 98 9.57 8.63 -14.01
CA LEU A 98 8.43 8.18 -14.80
C LEU A 98 8.91 7.81 -16.19
N ILE A 99 8.28 6.78 -16.75
CA ILE A 99 8.43 6.41 -18.15
C ILE A 99 7.03 6.36 -18.78
N ALA A 100 6.73 7.31 -19.67
CA ALA A 100 5.50 7.34 -20.44
C ALA A 100 5.73 6.68 -21.78
N CYS A 101 5.14 5.51 -22.00
CA CYS A 101 5.16 4.89 -23.31
C CYS A 101 3.92 5.27 -24.09
N SER A 102 4.09 5.49 -25.39
CA SER A 102 2.97 5.61 -26.32
C SER A 102 2.10 4.34 -26.26
N TYR A 103 0.78 4.49 -26.34
CA TYR A 103 -0.16 3.40 -26.10
C TYR A 103 -0.05 2.23 -27.10
N ASP A 104 0.56 2.46 -28.26
CA ASP A 104 0.68 1.49 -29.34
C ASP A 104 2.16 1.36 -29.77
N ILE A 105 3.02 0.89 -28.86
CA ILE A 105 4.46 0.72 -29.11
C ILE A 105 4.72 -0.21 -30.31
N ALA A 106 3.81 -1.17 -30.57
CA ALA A 106 3.98 -2.15 -31.64
C ALA A 106 2.67 -2.67 -32.28
N ARG A 107 1.51 -2.11 -31.93
CA ARG A 107 0.21 -2.77 -32.20
C ARG A 107 -0.15 -2.87 -33.68
N ASP A 108 0.18 -1.87 -34.49
CA ASP A 108 -0.14 -1.89 -35.93
C ASP A 108 0.60 -3.01 -36.68
N PHE A 109 1.70 -3.53 -36.10
CA PHE A 109 2.53 -4.58 -36.68
C PHE A 109 1.95 -5.99 -36.49
N LEU A 110 1.22 -6.24 -35.40
CA LEU A 110 0.59 -7.53 -35.11
C LEU A 110 -0.93 -7.42 -35.12
N LYS A 111 -1.58 -8.19 -36.00
CA LYS A 111 -3.04 -8.36 -35.98
C LYS A 111 -3.53 -9.02 -34.68
N SER A 112 -2.65 -9.76 -33.99
CA SER A 112 -2.90 -10.34 -32.66
C SER A 112 -2.67 -9.30 -31.57
N ARG A 113 -3.75 -8.73 -31.04
CA ARG A 113 -3.69 -7.72 -29.97
C ARG A 113 -3.25 -8.30 -28.61
N SER A 114 -3.38 -9.61 -28.38
CA SER A 114 -3.11 -10.24 -27.08
C SER A 114 -1.61 -10.40 -26.77
N PHE A 115 -0.81 -10.77 -27.77
CA PHE A 115 0.64 -10.96 -27.61
C PHE A 115 1.33 -9.66 -27.19
N VAL A 116 1.08 -8.59 -27.96
CA VAL A 116 1.68 -7.27 -27.77
C VAL A 116 1.42 -6.74 -26.36
N VAL A 117 0.17 -6.78 -25.90
CA VAL A 117 -0.19 -6.28 -24.57
C VAL A 117 0.59 -7.00 -23.47
N THR A 118 0.76 -8.32 -23.58
CA THR A 118 1.45 -9.10 -22.54
C THR A 118 2.93 -8.74 -22.42
N GLU A 119 3.64 -8.63 -23.55
CA GLU A 119 5.06 -8.27 -23.58
C GLU A 119 5.29 -6.81 -23.17
N GLU A 120 4.42 -5.90 -23.62
CA GLU A 120 4.44 -4.49 -23.17
C GLU A 120 4.25 -4.40 -21.65
N MET A 121 3.29 -5.14 -21.08
CA MET A 121 3.11 -5.16 -19.62
C MET A 121 4.35 -5.70 -18.91
N SER A 122 5.02 -6.71 -19.44
CA SER A 122 6.28 -7.21 -18.86
C SER A 122 7.37 -6.13 -18.82
N MET A 123 7.55 -5.40 -19.91
CA MET A 123 8.52 -4.29 -19.97
C MET A 123 8.18 -3.19 -18.95
N MET A 124 6.91 -2.80 -18.87
CA MET A 124 6.42 -1.80 -17.90
C MET A 124 6.73 -2.22 -16.46
N SER A 125 6.53 -3.49 -16.13
CA SER A 125 6.83 -4.02 -14.80
C SER A 125 8.32 -3.94 -14.45
N GLU A 126 9.20 -4.18 -15.43
CA GLU A 126 10.65 -4.05 -15.22
C GLU A 126 11.10 -2.61 -15.00
N PHE A 127 10.44 -1.62 -15.64
CA PHE A 127 10.68 -0.21 -15.32
C PHE A 127 10.38 0.12 -13.86
N TRP A 128 9.28 -0.43 -13.32
CA TRP A 128 8.92 -0.26 -11.93
C TRP A 128 9.88 -0.98 -10.97
N LYS A 129 10.21 -2.24 -11.24
CA LYS A 129 11.03 -3.07 -10.34
C LYS A 129 12.51 -2.70 -10.37
N GLN A 130 13.11 -2.53 -11.54
CA GLN A 130 14.56 -2.36 -11.67
C GLN A 130 15.00 -0.90 -11.62
N ILE A 131 14.26 -0.02 -12.33
CA ILE A 131 14.61 1.40 -12.51
C ILE A 131 13.90 2.28 -11.48
N ASP A 132 12.85 1.75 -10.85
CA ASP A 132 11.99 2.49 -9.93
C ASP A 132 11.35 3.71 -10.62
N ALA A 133 10.97 3.53 -11.89
CA ALA A 133 10.26 4.54 -12.67
C ALA A 133 8.80 4.14 -12.80
N ILE A 134 7.88 5.07 -12.61
CA ILE A 134 6.44 4.81 -12.78
C ILE A 134 6.13 4.62 -14.28
N PRO A 135 5.66 3.44 -14.71
CA PRO A 135 5.33 3.18 -16.09
C PRO A 135 3.92 3.69 -16.42
N PHE A 136 3.80 4.63 -17.34
CA PHE A 136 2.53 5.11 -17.88
C PHE A 136 2.32 4.61 -19.29
N ARG A 137 1.10 4.16 -19.58
CA ARG A 137 0.64 3.93 -20.95
C ARG A 137 -0.24 5.10 -21.40
N VAL A 138 0.20 5.83 -22.42
CA VAL A 138 -0.45 7.09 -22.84
C VAL A 138 -0.79 7.09 -24.32
N HIS A 139 -2.05 7.35 -24.66
CA HIS A 139 -2.44 7.53 -26.06
C HIS A 139 -1.84 8.81 -26.65
N THR A 140 -1.07 8.65 -27.72
CA THR A 140 -0.40 9.75 -28.43
C THR A 140 -0.62 9.61 -29.93
N HIS A 141 -0.77 10.75 -30.59
CA HIS A 141 -0.87 10.82 -32.05
C HIS A 141 0.27 11.70 -32.55
N GLY A 142 0.95 11.26 -33.61
CA GLY A 142 2.03 12.01 -34.22
C GLY A 142 2.63 11.25 -35.41
N PRO A 143 3.06 11.95 -36.48
CA PRO A 143 3.66 11.36 -37.66
C PRO A 143 4.97 10.61 -37.39
N SER A 144 5.75 11.01 -36.39
CA SER A 144 7.04 10.40 -36.07
C SER A 144 7.09 9.83 -34.65
N SER A 145 8.00 8.89 -34.43
CA SER A 145 8.23 8.24 -33.13
C SER A 145 8.67 9.22 -32.04
N ASP A 146 9.52 10.21 -32.36
CA ASP A 146 9.96 11.23 -31.41
C ASP A 146 8.84 12.17 -30.99
N GLU A 147 7.95 12.57 -31.92
CA GLU A 147 6.79 13.39 -31.58
C GLU A 147 5.83 12.66 -30.64
N ARG A 148 5.61 11.36 -30.86
CA ARG A 148 4.80 10.51 -29.97
C ARG A 148 5.45 10.35 -28.60
N ALA A 149 6.74 10.04 -28.53
CA ALA A 149 7.49 9.96 -27.27
C ALA A 149 7.43 11.29 -26.50
N SER A 150 7.65 12.42 -27.19
CA SER A 150 7.54 13.77 -26.63
C SER A 150 6.15 14.07 -26.08
N ALA A 151 5.11 13.72 -26.82
CA ALA A 151 3.72 13.89 -26.39
C ALA A 151 3.39 13.00 -25.17
N ALA A 152 3.93 11.77 -25.12
CA ALA A 152 3.68 10.83 -24.03
C ALA A 152 4.17 11.39 -22.70
N VAL A 153 5.42 11.84 -22.64
CA VAL A 153 6.00 12.38 -21.39
C VAL A 153 5.33 13.67 -20.96
N ARG A 154 5.04 14.59 -21.89
CA ARG A 154 4.34 15.85 -21.56
C ARG A 154 2.97 15.59 -20.94
N LYS A 155 2.23 14.62 -21.46
CA LYS A 155 0.92 14.23 -20.90
C LYS A 155 1.07 13.57 -19.53
N ALA A 156 2.00 12.62 -19.40
CA ALA A 156 2.18 11.88 -18.15
C ALA A 156 2.67 12.76 -17.00
N VAL A 157 3.56 13.72 -17.26
CA VAL A 157 4.05 14.66 -16.24
C VAL A 157 2.91 15.51 -15.66
N MET A 158 1.86 15.84 -16.43
CA MET A 158 0.68 16.55 -15.92
C MET A 158 -0.08 15.75 -14.84
N TRP A 159 0.14 14.44 -14.76
CA TRP A 159 -0.49 13.52 -13.83
C TRP A 159 0.36 13.23 -12.59
N LEU A 160 1.52 13.87 -12.46
CA LEU A 160 2.32 13.78 -11.24
C LEU A 160 2.00 14.91 -10.27
N SER A 161 2.04 14.59 -8.98
CA SER A 161 1.97 15.59 -7.93
C SER A 161 3.21 16.48 -7.99
N PRO A 162 3.10 17.81 -7.81
CA PRO A 162 4.26 18.72 -7.83
C PRO A 162 5.14 18.61 -6.57
N ILE A 163 5.05 17.51 -5.81
CA ILE A 163 5.72 17.33 -4.52
C ILE A 163 7.08 16.70 -4.73
N TYR A 164 8.11 17.31 -4.15
CA TYR A 164 9.45 16.74 -4.06
C TYR A 164 9.70 16.18 -2.66
N PRO A 165 10.44 15.06 -2.54
CA PRO A 165 10.81 14.08 -3.56
C PRO A 165 9.67 13.08 -3.72
N GLY A 166 8.90 13.17 -4.81
CA GLY A 166 7.69 12.38 -4.95
C GLY A 166 7.45 11.91 -6.37
N ASN A 167 7.79 10.65 -6.64
CA ASN A 167 7.15 9.83 -7.67
C ASN A 167 5.73 9.52 -7.23
N LEU A 168 4.91 10.55 -7.05
CA LEU A 168 3.54 10.38 -6.60
C LEU A 168 2.61 10.67 -7.76
N PRO A 169 2.00 9.62 -8.33
CA PRO A 169 0.78 9.79 -9.12
C PRO A 169 -0.19 10.67 -8.34
N ARG A 170 -0.80 11.68 -9.00
CA ARG A 170 -1.93 12.35 -8.36
C ARG A 170 -3.03 11.33 -8.15
N ILE A 171 -3.75 11.48 -7.05
CA ILE A 171 -4.94 10.68 -6.83
C ILE A 171 -6.06 11.30 -7.64
N SER A 172 -6.69 10.45 -8.47
CA SER A 172 -7.76 10.86 -9.36
C SER A 172 -9.08 10.25 -8.88
N VAL A 173 -10.08 11.11 -8.79
CA VAL A 173 -11.45 10.76 -8.44
C VAL A 173 -12.32 11.24 -9.59
N GLY A 174 -12.88 10.29 -10.33
CA GLY A 174 -13.61 10.52 -11.56
C GLY A 174 -15.09 10.81 -11.33
N TYR A 175 -15.89 10.54 -12.36
CA TYR A 175 -17.34 10.67 -12.32
C TYR A 175 -17.95 9.82 -11.18
N ARG A 176 -19.01 10.33 -10.54
CA ARG A 176 -19.66 9.73 -9.35
C ARG A 176 -18.76 9.50 -8.14
N HIS A 177 -17.63 10.21 -8.10
CA HIS A 177 -16.63 10.00 -7.08
C HIS A 177 -16.06 8.58 -7.06
N GLU A 178 -15.97 7.94 -8.23
CA GLU A 178 -15.22 6.70 -8.37
C GLU A 178 -13.72 6.97 -8.32
N VAL A 179 -12.97 6.18 -7.56
CA VAL A 179 -11.53 6.30 -7.49
C VAL A 179 -10.92 5.69 -8.75
N GLU A 180 -10.20 6.50 -9.51
CA GLU A 180 -9.48 6.05 -10.69
C GLU A 180 -8.11 5.48 -10.27
N VAL A 181 -8.14 4.27 -9.68
CA VAL A 181 -6.93 3.53 -9.27
C VAL A 181 -5.92 3.54 -10.42
N ASP A 182 -4.66 3.90 -10.13
CA ASP A 182 -3.59 3.97 -11.13
C ASP A 182 -3.89 4.86 -12.34
N PHE A 183 -4.61 5.97 -12.13
CA PHE A 183 -5.15 6.82 -13.20
C PHE A 183 -6.01 6.04 -14.18
N ASN A 184 -7.02 5.36 -13.62
CA ASN A 184 -7.91 4.47 -14.37
C ASN A 184 -7.08 3.41 -15.12
N TYR A 185 -6.17 2.78 -14.36
CA TYR A 185 -5.30 1.69 -14.79
C TYR A 185 -4.36 2.05 -15.96
N GLN A 186 -4.03 3.34 -16.15
CA GLN A 186 -3.02 3.78 -17.10
C GLN A 186 -1.60 3.58 -16.59
N ILE A 187 -1.40 3.60 -15.27
CA ILE A 187 -0.15 3.18 -14.66
C ILE A 187 -0.10 1.65 -14.63
N LYS A 188 1.01 1.07 -15.09
CA LYS A 188 1.18 -0.38 -15.26
C LYS A 188 2.33 -0.91 -14.40
N LEU A 189 2.21 -0.76 -13.06
CA LEU A 189 3.28 -1.11 -12.11
C LEU A 189 3.76 -2.55 -12.25
N VAL A 190 2.82 -3.49 -12.30
CA VAL A 190 3.08 -4.93 -12.32
C VAL A 190 2.05 -5.67 -13.16
N ASN A 191 2.40 -6.88 -13.58
CA ASN A 191 1.53 -7.76 -14.35
C ASN A 191 1.11 -9.00 -13.55
N ILE A 192 0.18 -9.77 -14.10
CA ILE A 192 -0.42 -10.91 -13.40
C ILE A 192 0.59 -12.02 -13.05
N LYS A 193 1.66 -12.20 -13.84
CA LYS A 193 2.68 -13.22 -13.57
C LYS A 193 3.50 -12.88 -12.33
N GLU A 194 3.65 -11.60 -12.03
CA GLU A 194 4.39 -11.15 -10.85
C GLU A 194 3.58 -11.39 -9.58
N TYR A 195 2.27 -11.11 -9.60
CA TYR A 195 1.38 -11.50 -8.51
C TYR A 195 1.33 -13.02 -8.31
N LYS A 196 1.39 -13.82 -9.39
CA LYS A 196 1.55 -15.27 -9.27
C LYS A 196 2.81 -15.67 -8.50
N SER A 197 3.90 -14.90 -8.65
CA SER A 197 5.17 -15.18 -7.97
C SER A 197 5.20 -14.78 -6.50
N THR A 198 4.20 -14.05 -6.00
CA THR A 198 4.14 -13.63 -4.59
C THR A 198 3.47 -14.65 -3.67
N VAL A 199 2.91 -15.74 -4.22
CA VAL A 199 2.17 -16.77 -3.49
C VAL A 199 2.59 -18.17 -3.96
N CYS A 200 2.23 -19.20 -3.19
CA CYS A 200 2.40 -20.58 -3.67
C CYS A 200 1.45 -20.93 -4.83
N GLU A 201 1.75 -22.03 -5.52
CA GLU A 201 0.97 -22.48 -6.68
C GLU A 201 -0.47 -22.86 -6.29
N GLU A 202 -0.64 -23.45 -5.11
CA GLU A 202 -1.93 -23.85 -4.56
C GLU A 202 -2.82 -22.63 -4.29
N THR A 203 -2.27 -21.60 -3.63
CA THR A 203 -2.99 -20.35 -3.35
C THR A 203 -3.37 -19.64 -4.65
N TRP A 204 -2.45 -19.59 -5.63
CA TRP A 204 -2.75 -19.05 -6.94
C TRP A 204 -3.88 -19.78 -7.64
N LYS A 205 -3.86 -21.12 -7.62
CA LYS A 205 -4.90 -21.96 -8.23
C LYS A 205 -6.28 -21.67 -7.62
N VAL A 206 -6.39 -21.65 -6.30
CA VAL A 206 -7.66 -21.35 -5.61
C VAL A 206 -8.15 -19.93 -5.95
N PHE A 207 -7.25 -18.95 -5.99
CA PHE A 207 -7.59 -17.60 -6.44
C PHE A 207 -8.18 -17.60 -7.85
N GLN A 208 -7.56 -18.29 -8.80
CA GLN A 208 -8.04 -18.37 -10.19
C GLN A 208 -9.44 -18.99 -10.26
N GLU A 209 -9.69 -20.09 -9.54
CA GLU A 209 -11.00 -20.74 -9.49
C GLU A 209 -12.08 -19.79 -8.95
N MET A 210 -11.79 -19.04 -7.87
CA MET A 210 -12.73 -18.04 -7.32
C MET A 210 -12.97 -16.87 -8.28
N ALA A 211 -11.92 -16.36 -8.92
CA ALA A 211 -12.04 -15.25 -9.86
C ALA A 211 -12.86 -15.66 -11.10
N ASP A 212 -12.67 -16.88 -11.59
CA ASP A 212 -13.45 -17.44 -12.70
C ASP A 212 -14.92 -17.65 -12.30
N GLU A 213 -15.20 -18.23 -11.12
CA GLU A 213 -16.58 -18.35 -10.60
C GLU A 213 -17.27 -16.98 -10.47
N PHE A 214 -16.55 -15.97 -9.98
CA PHE A 214 -17.06 -14.60 -9.84
C PHE A 214 -17.46 -14.01 -11.20
N LYS A 215 -16.60 -14.17 -12.22
CA LYS A 215 -16.85 -13.69 -13.59
C LYS A 215 -17.98 -14.46 -14.27
N GLU A 216 -18.06 -15.78 -14.09
CA GLU A 216 -19.14 -16.61 -14.63
C GLU A 216 -20.51 -16.17 -14.10
N LYS A 217 -20.58 -15.83 -12.80
CA LYS A 217 -21.76 -15.26 -12.16
C LYS A 217 -22.03 -13.80 -12.55
N LYS A 218 -21.10 -13.14 -13.26
CA LYS A 218 -21.17 -11.73 -13.67
C LYS A 218 -21.44 -10.79 -12.48
N LEU A 219 -20.83 -11.12 -11.35
CA LEU A 219 -21.01 -10.33 -10.14
C LEU A 219 -20.33 -8.97 -10.30
N ARG A 220 -20.95 -7.96 -9.70
CA ARG A 220 -20.43 -6.60 -9.62
C ARG A 220 -20.41 -6.14 -8.18
N VAL A 221 -19.24 -5.68 -7.73
CA VAL A 221 -19.04 -5.27 -6.33
C VAL A 221 -18.54 -3.84 -6.23
N SER A 222 -19.08 -3.09 -5.27
CA SER A 222 -18.68 -1.71 -5.01
C SER A 222 -18.20 -1.51 -3.58
N PHE A 223 -16.98 -0.99 -3.41
CA PHE A 223 -16.44 -0.51 -2.13
C PHE A 223 -16.77 0.96 -1.94
N PHE A 224 -17.12 1.36 -0.72
CA PHE A 224 -17.35 2.75 -0.32
C PHE A 224 -16.49 3.08 0.89
N ASN A 225 -15.72 4.16 0.81
CA ASN A 225 -14.97 4.70 1.96
C ASN A 225 -14.98 6.25 1.96
N SER A 226 -14.28 6.85 2.92
CA SER A 226 -14.25 8.31 3.10
C SER A 226 -13.19 9.04 2.28
N THR A 227 -12.08 8.39 1.94
CA THR A 227 -10.93 9.03 1.29
C THR A 227 -10.19 8.10 0.32
N PRO A 228 -9.76 8.59 -0.86
CA PRO A 228 -8.93 7.84 -1.80
C PRO A 228 -7.43 7.87 -1.44
N GLN A 229 -7.05 8.65 -0.43
CA GLN A 229 -5.67 8.91 -0.03
C GLN A 229 -5.49 8.82 1.49
N GLY A 230 -4.32 8.33 1.91
CA GLY A 230 -3.90 8.36 3.31
C GLY A 230 -4.52 7.26 4.14
N GLY A 231 -3.84 6.92 5.24
CA GLY A 231 -4.21 5.80 6.11
C GLY A 231 -3.99 4.43 5.48
N GLY A 232 -4.11 3.37 6.28
CA GLY A 232 -3.91 1.99 5.82
C GLY A 232 -5.00 1.49 4.85
N VAL A 233 -6.23 1.99 4.96
CA VAL A 233 -7.37 1.52 4.13
C VAL A 233 -7.18 1.89 2.66
N ALA A 234 -6.86 3.14 2.35
CA ALA A 234 -6.68 3.58 0.97
C ALA A 234 -5.53 2.84 0.28
N LEU A 235 -4.41 2.65 0.98
CA LEU A 235 -3.25 1.89 0.47
C LEU A 235 -3.64 0.46 0.10
N MET A 236 -4.32 -0.25 1.00
CA MET A 236 -4.80 -1.61 0.76
C MET A 236 -5.81 -1.67 -0.41
N ARG A 237 -6.69 -0.66 -0.56
CA ARG A 237 -7.67 -0.62 -1.65
C ARG A 237 -7.02 -0.39 -3.01
N HIS A 238 -6.03 0.49 -3.12
CA HIS A 238 -5.27 0.67 -4.37
C HIS A 238 -4.62 -0.64 -4.82
N ALA A 239 -3.97 -1.36 -3.90
CA ALA A 239 -3.36 -2.67 -4.18
C ALA A 239 -4.39 -3.72 -4.62
N LEU A 240 -5.47 -3.87 -3.84
CA LEU A 240 -6.52 -4.84 -4.12
C LEU A 240 -7.19 -4.62 -5.47
N LEU A 241 -7.60 -3.38 -5.78
CA LEU A 241 -8.29 -3.07 -7.03
C LEU A 241 -7.37 -3.19 -8.24
N ARG A 242 -6.09 -2.78 -8.11
CA ARG A 242 -5.09 -3.01 -9.15
C ARG A 242 -4.98 -4.49 -9.49
N PHE A 243 -4.84 -5.35 -8.48
CA PHE A 243 -4.72 -6.79 -8.68
C PHE A 243 -5.99 -7.39 -9.30
N LEU A 244 -7.16 -7.10 -8.76
CA LEU A 244 -8.43 -7.63 -9.27
C LEU A 244 -8.73 -7.16 -10.69
N HIS A 245 -8.38 -5.92 -11.05
CA HIS A 245 -8.49 -5.41 -12.41
C HIS A 245 -7.65 -6.22 -13.41
N LEU A 246 -6.43 -6.65 -13.04
CA LEU A 246 -5.59 -7.51 -13.89
C LEU A 246 -6.21 -8.90 -14.18
N THR A 247 -7.30 -9.24 -13.49
CA THR A 247 -7.99 -10.54 -13.59
C THR A 247 -9.40 -10.43 -14.14
N ASP A 248 -9.79 -9.24 -14.60
CA ASP A 248 -11.11 -8.91 -15.14
C ASP A 248 -12.26 -9.12 -14.13
N VAL A 249 -11.98 -9.00 -12.83
CA VAL A 249 -13.00 -9.02 -11.77
C VAL A 249 -13.67 -7.64 -11.71
N ASP A 250 -15.00 -7.58 -11.83
CA ASP A 250 -15.79 -6.33 -11.88
C ASP A 250 -15.98 -5.73 -10.47
N VAL A 251 -14.94 -5.05 -9.99
CA VAL A 251 -14.91 -4.33 -8.71
C VAL A 251 -14.69 -2.84 -8.91
N HIS A 252 -15.42 -2.05 -8.13
CA HIS A 252 -15.39 -0.59 -8.16
C HIS A 252 -15.16 -0.03 -6.77
N TRP A 253 -14.63 1.19 -6.70
CA TRP A 253 -14.38 1.89 -5.43
C TRP A 253 -14.82 3.34 -5.52
N TYR A 254 -15.69 3.74 -4.59
CA TYR A 254 -16.27 5.07 -4.51
C TYR A 254 -15.88 5.75 -3.19
N VAL A 255 -15.65 7.06 -3.25
CA VAL A 255 -15.32 7.88 -2.08
C VAL A 255 -16.38 8.95 -1.86
N ALA A 256 -16.72 9.22 -0.60
CA ALA A 256 -17.61 10.33 -0.31
C ALA A 256 -16.97 11.68 -0.65
N ARG A 257 -17.79 12.69 -0.98
CA ARG A 257 -17.33 14.05 -1.22
C ARG A 257 -16.72 14.64 0.06
N PRO A 258 -15.47 15.15 0.00
CA PRO A 258 -14.85 15.81 1.14
C PRO A 258 -15.71 16.95 1.71
N LYS A 259 -15.96 16.92 3.03
CA LYS A 259 -16.60 18.00 3.78
C LYS A 259 -15.92 18.15 5.15
N PRO A 260 -15.12 19.22 5.38
CA PRO A 260 -14.31 19.36 6.59
C PRO A 260 -15.10 19.23 7.90
N GLU A 261 -16.30 19.81 7.97
CA GLU A 261 -17.19 19.72 9.15
C GLU A 261 -17.55 18.26 9.49
N VAL A 262 -17.82 17.43 8.48
CA VAL A 262 -18.15 16.01 8.68
C VAL A 262 -16.91 15.19 9.00
N PHE A 263 -15.75 15.55 8.43
CA PHE A 263 -14.49 14.91 8.79
C PHE A 263 -14.07 15.21 10.23
N ASP A 264 -14.34 16.41 10.75
CA ASP A 264 -14.13 16.71 12.16
C ASP A 264 -15.03 15.86 13.07
N ILE A 265 -16.34 15.75 12.74
CA ILE A 265 -17.28 14.87 13.45
C ILE A 265 -16.79 13.42 13.44
N THR A 266 -16.48 12.89 12.26
CA THR A 266 -16.09 11.48 12.12
C THR A 266 -14.73 11.18 12.75
N LYS A 267 -13.76 12.11 12.76
CA LYS A 267 -12.48 11.92 13.45
C LYS A 267 -12.63 12.06 14.96
N ARG A 268 -13.15 13.19 15.44
CA ARG A 268 -13.15 13.53 16.87
C ARG A 268 -14.26 12.82 17.65
N LYS A 269 -15.45 12.69 17.06
CA LYS A 269 -16.66 12.21 17.75
C LYS A 269 -17.03 10.77 17.40
N PHE A 270 -16.53 10.23 16.27
CA PHE A 270 -16.63 8.78 15.99
C PHE A 270 -15.33 8.06 16.33
N HIS A 271 -14.26 8.25 15.54
CA HIS A 271 -13.02 7.48 15.65
C HIS A 271 -12.38 7.59 17.05
N ASN A 272 -12.10 8.81 17.53
CA ASN A 272 -11.43 9.01 18.81
C ASN A 272 -12.29 8.60 20.01
N VAL A 273 -13.61 8.82 19.93
CA VAL A 273 -14.55 8.40 20.99
C VAL A 273 -14.61 6.87 21.06
N LEU A 274 -14.87 6.19 19.94
CA LEU A 274 -14.99 4.73 19.89
C LEU A 274 -13.71 4.00 20.31
N GLN A 275 -12.54 4.59 20.06
CA GLN A 275 -11.24 4.06 20.51
C GLN A 275 -10.89 4.42 21.96
N GLY A 276 -11.71 5.25 22.63
CA GLY A 276 -11.45 5.69 24.01
C GLY A 276 -10.21 6.57 24.15
N VAL A 277 -9.91 7.40 23.14
CA VAL A 277 -8.83 8.40 23.16
C VAL A 277 -9.36 9.84 23.19
N ALA A 278 -10.67 10.04 23.04
CA ALA A 278 -11.29 11.35 23.18
C ALA A 278 -11.45 11.77 24.66
N PRO A 279 -11.36 13.08 24.96
CA PRO A 279 -11.75 13.62 26.26
C PRO A 279 -13.20 13.26 26.63
N PRO A 280 -13.52 13.05 27.92
CA PRO A 280 -14.87 12.61 28.36
C PRO A 280 -16.01 13.57 28.02
N ASP A 281 -15.73 14.85 27.79
CA ASP A 281 -16.68 15.90 27.42
C ASP A 281 -17.01 15.92 25.91
N VAL A 282 -16.26 15.18 25.10
CA VAL A 282 -16.52 15.05 23.66
C VAL A 282 -17.62 14.02 23.42
N CYS A 283 -18.84 14.53 23.22
CA CYS A 283 -20.02 13.73 22.91
C CYS A 283 -20.59 14.08 21.52
N LEU A 284 -21.31 13.13 20.94
CA LEU A 284 -22.06 13.33 19.70
C LEU A 284 -23.38 14.06 19.99
N THR A 285 -23.62 15.18 19.31
CA THR A 285 -24.85 15.99 19.47
C THR A 285 -25.88 15.69 18.37
N GLU A 286 -27.14 16.11 18.57
CA GLU A 286 -28.18 15.98 17.54
C GLU A 286 -27.84 16.74 16.24
N GLU A 287 -27.19 17.90 16.35
CA GLU A 287 -26.73 18.67 15.19
C GLU A 287 -25.64 17.92 14.41
N ASP A 288 -24.70 17.27 15.11
CA ASP A 288 -23.68 16.42 14.48
C ASP A 288 -24.31 15.24 13.74
N MET A 289 -25.27 14.57 14.40
CA MET A 289 -26.00 13.44 13.83
C MET A 289 -26.75 13.86 12.55
N GLN A 290 -27.47 14.98 12.59
CA GLN A 290 -28.19 15.48 11.43
C GLN A 290 -27.23 15.90 10.30
N THR A 291 -26.12 16.57 10.64
CA THR A 291 -25.10 16.96 9.66
C THR A 291 -24.49 15.75 8.94
N PHE A 292 -24.24 14.66 9.66
CA PHE A 292 -23.76 13.40 9.10
C PHE A 292 -24.81 12.74 8.18
N ILE A 293 -26.07 12.70 8.61
CA ILE A 293 -27.17 12.14 7.82
C ILE A 293 -27.36 12.94 6.52
N ASP A 294 -27.45 14.27 6.61
CA ASP A 294 -27.66 15.15 5.46
C ASP A 294 -26.53 15.02 4.43
N TRP A 295 -25.29 14.92 4.90
CA TRP A 295 -24.14 14.70 4.02
C TRP A 295 -24.16 13.31 3.37
N SER A 296 -24.55 12.26 4.11
CA SER A 296 -24.71 10.91 3.56
C SER A 296 -25.80 10.88 2.49
N ASP A 297 -26.92 11.56 2.74
CA ASP A 297 -28.04 11.75 1.82
C ASP A 297 -27.63 12.51 0.55
N GLU A 298 -26.89 13.61 0.68
CA GLU A 298 -26.40 14.38 -0.47
C GLU A 298 -25.51 13.50 -1.36
N ASN A 299 -24.55 12.79 -0.76
CA ASN A 299 -23.65 11.91 -1.51
C ASN A 299 -24.43 10.82 -2.27
N ALA A 300 -25.33 10.12 -1.58
CA ALA A 300 -26.13 9.07 -2.21
C ALA A 300 -26.98 9.62 -3.37
N LYS A 301 -27.74 10.69 -3.14
CA LYS A 301 -28.65 11.28 -4.15
C LYS A 301 -27.91 11.87 -5.35
N ARG A 302 -26.76 12.50 -5.11
CA ARG A 302 -26.03 13.25 -6.14
C ARG A 302 -25.13 12.36 -7.00
N PHE A 303 -24.56 11.31 -6.41
CA PHE A 303 -23.51 10.53 -7.07
C PHE A 303 -23.87 9.05 -7.27
N TRP A 304 -24.73 8.46 -6.43
CA TRP A 304 -24.81 6.99 -6.35
C TRP A 304 -26.17 6.35 -6.60
N LEU A 305 -27.26 7.13 -6.59
CA LEU A 305 -28.64 6.64 -6.70
C LEU A 305 -29.27 6.72 -8.10
N ASP A 306 -28.59 7.30 -9.09
CA ASP A 306 -29.10 7.31 -10.46
C ASP A 306 -29.23 5.87 -11.01
N ASP A 307 -29.94 5.68 -12.13
CA ASP A 307 -30.25 4.33 -12.65
C ASP A 307 -29.02 3.52 -13.04
N ASN A 308 -27.92 4.18 -13.38
CA ASN A 308 -26.64 3.56 -13.69
C ASN A 308 -25.69 3.62 -12.48
N GLY A 309 -26.14 4.09 -11.32
CA GLY A 309 -25.34 4.34 -10.13
C GLY A 309 -24.97 3.06 -9.38
N PRO A 310 -23.86 3.07 -8.62
CA PRO A 310 -23.34 1.88 -7.96
C PRO A 310 -24.31 1.26 -6.94
N ILE A 311 -25.21 2.02 -6.32
CA ILE A 311 -26.17 1.46 -5.36
C ILE A 311 -27.14 0.47 -6.03
N LYS A 312 -27.65 0.81 -7.22
CA LYS A 312 -28.63 -0.02 -7.94
C LYS A 312 -28.01 -1.12 -8.78
N ASN A 313 -26.71 -0.99 -9.09
CA ASN A 313 -26.00 -1.86 -10.03
C ASN A 313 -24.86 -2.62 -9.36
N SER A 314 -24.98 -2.97 -8.07
CA SER A 314 -24.02 -3.85 -7.39
C SER A 314 -24.75 -5.02 -6.75
N ASP A 315 -24.19 -6.22 -6.86
CA ASP A 315 -24.68 -7.41 -6.18
C ASP A 315 -24.25 -7.41 -4.71
N VAL A 316 -23.04 -6.89 -4.45
CA VAL A 316 -22.50 -6.68 -3.10
C VAL A 316 -21.94 -5.27 -2.97
N ILE A 317 -22.26 -4.61 -1.87
CA ILE A 317 -21.70 -3.32 -1.47
C ILE A 317 -20.91 -3.50 -0.18
N VAL A 318 -19.65 -3.05 -0.19
CA VAL A 318 -18.78 -3.03 0.98
C VAL A 318 -18.66 -1.60 1.48
N ILE A 319 -18.87 -1.39 2.78
CA ILE A 319 -18.82 -0.10 3.46
C ILE A 319 -17.64 -0.15 4.42
N ASP A 320 -16.58 0.59 4.10
CA ASP A 320 -15.39 0.73 4.94
C ASP A 320 -15.60 1.85 5.97
N ASP A 321 -15.54 1.45 7.24
CA ASP A 321 -15.60 2.26 8.45
C ASP A 321 -16.89 3.09 8.65
N PRO A 322 -17.12 3.64 9.86
CA PRO A 322 -18.35 4.38 10.18
C PRO A 322 -18.62 5.63 9.33
N GLN A 323 -17.61 6.21 8.70
CA GLN A 323 -17.70 7.48 7.98
C GLN A 323 -18.72 7.44 6.85
N VAL A 324 -19.00 6.28 6.26
CA VAL A 324 -19.92 6.15 5.12
C VAL A 324 -21.11 5.23 5.40
N CYS A 325 -21.31 4.79 6.64
CA CYS A 325 -22.41 3.88 6.98
C CYS A 325 -23.80 4.50 6.79
N GLY A 326 -23.90 5.83 6.75
CA GLY A 326 -25.15 6.57 6.52
C GLY A 326 -25.83 6.26 5.17
N ILE A 327 -25.15 5.60 4.22
CA ILE A 327 -25.76 5.18 2.94
C ILE A 327 -26.58 3.89 3.03
N ILE A 328 -26.42 3.10 4.09
CA ILE A 328 -27.09 1.79 4.23
C ILE A 328 -28.62 1.88 4.06
N PRO A 329 -29.33 2.88 4.64
CA PRO A 329 -30.76 3.05 4.41
C PRO A 329 -31.12 3.26 2.94
N HIS A 330 -30.29 3.98 2.18
CA HIS A 330 -30.49 4.17 0.74
C HIS A 330 -30.33 2.87 -0.04
N ILE A 331 -29.34 2.05 0.31
CA ILE A 331 -29.15 0.72 -0.31
C ILE A 331 -30.38 -0.14 -0.05
N ARG A 332 -30.82 -0.28 1.21
CA ARG A 332 -31.98 -1.10 1.57
C ARG A 332 -33.28 -0.63 0.91
N LYS A 333 -33.43 0.68 0.72
CA LYS A 333 -34.60 1.27 0.07
C LYS A 333 -34.60 1.11 -1.45
N HIS A 334 -33.46 1.29 -2.11
CA HIS A 334 -33.38 1.40 -3.57
C HIS A 334 -32.82 0.14 -4.26
N ALA A 335 -32.15 -0.74 -3.51
CA ALA A 335 -31.56 -1.98 -3.97
C ALA A 335 -31.69 -3.08 -2.87
N PRO A 336 -32.93 -3.52 -2.55
CA PRO A 336 -33.19 -4.39 -1.40
C PRO A 336 -32.51 -5.77 -1.49
N ASN A 337 -32.18 -6.23 -2.70
CA ASN A 337 -31.52 -7.52 -2.93
C ASN A 337 -30.00 -7.46 -2.83
N THR A 338 -29.40 -6.26 -2.85
CA THR A 338 -27.95 -6.07 -2.75
C THR A 338 -27.46 -6.48 -1.37
N LYS A 339 -26.40 -7.27 -1.33
CA LYS A 339 -25.75 -7.69 -0.10
C LYS A 339 -24.86 -6.58 0.43
N ILE A 340 -24.82 -6.40 1.75
CA ILE A 340 -24.07 -5.34 2.39
C ILE A 340 -23.04 -5.97 3.33
N ILE A 341 -21.78 -5.62 3.14
CA ILE A 341 -20.71 -5.95 4.07
C ILE A 341 -20.26 -4.65 4.73
N PHE A 342 -20.28 -4.59 6.06
CA PHE A 342 -19.65 -3.51 6.80
C PHE A 342 -18.25 -3.96 7.24
N ARG A 343 -17.21 -3.20 6.90
CA ARG A 343 -15.83 -3.48 7.27
C ARG A 343 -15.33 -2.42 8.24
N SER A 344 -15.02 -2.82 9.47
CA SER A 344 -14.40 -1.97 10.48
C SER A 344 -12.89 -2.19 10.53
N HIS A 345 -12.12 -1.10 10.44
CA HIS A 345 -10.66 -1.06 10.58
C HIS A 345 -10.21 -0.42 11.90
N ILE A 346 -11.15 0.04 12.73
CA ILE A 346 -10.88 0.73 13.99
C ILE A 346 -11.12 -0.17 15.21
N GLU A 347 -10.47 0.15 16.32
CA GLU A 347 -10.85 -0.40 17.61
C GLU A 347 -12.18 0.20 18.07
N ILE A 348 -13.15 -0.65 18.38
CA ILE A 348 -14.40 -0.24 19.02
C ILE A 348 -14.38 -0.79 20.44
N ARG A 349 -14.22 0.09 21.43
CA ARG A 349 -14.14 -0.26 22.86
C ARG A 349 -15.50 -0.71 23.41
N SER A 350 -15.82 -1.96 23.12
CA SER A 350 -17.04 -2.65 23.54
C SER A 350 -17.24 -2.64 25.05
N ASP A 351 -16.15 -2.79 25.80
CA ASP A 351 -16.12 -2.69 27.26
C ASP A 351 -16.62 -1.33 27.78
N LEU A 352 -16.22 -0.22 27.14
CA LEU A 352 -16.65 1.12 27.52
C LEU A 352 -18.13 1.37 27.16
N ILE A 353 -18.59 0.81 26.05
CA ILE A 353 -20.01 0.87 25.64
C ILE A 353 -20.89 0.15 26.66
N GLU A 354 -20.46 -1.02 27.15
CA GLU A 354 -21.17 -1.83 28.13
C GLU A 354 -21.11 -1.23 29.54
N GLN A 355 -19.94 -0.72 29.95
CA GLN A 355 -19.74 -0.15 31.28
C GLN A 355 -20.46 1.19 31.46
N PHE A 356 -20.55 2.00 30.41
CA PHE A 356 -21.19 3.32 30.42
C PHE A 356 -22.25 3.44 29.32
N PRO A 357 -23.48 2.88 29.51
CA PRO A 357 -24.52 2.85 28.47
C PRO A 357 -25.04 4.23 28.02
N GLU A 358 -24.85 5.27 28.84
CA GLU A 358 -25.15 6.67 28.51
C GLU A 358 -23.89 7.50 28.23
N GLY A 359 -22.72 6.86 28.21
CA GLY A 359 -21.44 7.49 27.94
C GLY A 359 -21.24 7.82 26.46
N PRO A 360 -20.22 8.62 26.13
CA PRO A 360 -19.97 9.08 24.76
C PRO A 360 -19.80 7.92 23.76
N GLN A 361 -19.13 6.85 24.16
CA GLN A 361 -18.95 5.65 23.33
C GLN A 361 -20.29 4.99 22.98
N ALA A 362 -21.16 4.82 23.98
CA ALA A 362 -22.45 4.18 23.78
C ALA A 362 -23.38 5.05 22.93
N VAL A 363 -23.43 6.37 23.15
CA VAL A 363 -24.20 7.30 22.32
C VAL A 363 -23.75 7.25 20.86
N THR A 364 -22.44 7.37 20.62
CA THR A 364 -21.87 7.30 19.27
C THR A 364 -22.12 5.95 18.61
N TRP A 365 -21.87 4.83 19.32
CA TRP A 365 -22.06 3.50 18.76
C TRP A 365 -23.53 3.21 18.46
N ASN A 366 -24.45 3.54 19.37
CA ASN A 366 -25.88 3.31 19.15
C ASN A 366 -26.41 4.09 17.95
N PHE A 367 -25.95 5.33 17.77
CA PHE A 367 -26.26 6.12 16.57
C PHE A 367 -25.79 5.41 15.29
N LEU A 368 -24.53 4.95 15.24
CA LEU A 368 -23.96 4.27 14.09
C LEU A 368 -24.60 2.90 13.83
N TRP A 369 -24.90 2.17 14.90
CA TRP A 369 -25.51 0.84 14.86
C TRP A 369 -26.90 0.87 14.23
N ASN A 370 -27.63 1.99 14.35
CA ASN A 370 -28.91 2.17 13.65
C ASN A 370 -28.79 1.98 12.13
N PHE A 371 -27.62 2.25 11.55
CA PHE A 371 -27.33 1.99 10.15
C PHE A 371 -26.69 0.60 9.96
N ILE A 372 -25.63 0.30 10.73
CA ILE A 372 -24.76 -0.88 10.54
C ILE A 372 -25.49 -2.19 10.78
N GLN A 373 -26.49 -2.23 11.67
CA GLN A 373 -27.27 -3.44 11.97
C GLN A 373 -27.98 -4.05 10.75
N HIS A 374 -28.11 -3.29 9.67
CA HIS A 374 -28.71 -3.74 8.42
C HIS A 374 -27.71 -4.37 7.44
N ALA A 375 -26.42 -4.47 7.79
CA ALA A 375 -25.43 -5.20 7.03
C ALA A 375 -25.61 -6.72 7.15
N ASP A 376 -25.32 -7.46 6.08
CA ASP A 376 -25.34 -8.92 6.06
C ASP A 376 -24.12 -9.51 6.80
N LEU A 377 -22.95 -8.87 6.66
CA LEU A 377 -21.72 -9.23 7.37
C LEU A 377 -21.08 -8.02 8.06
N PHE A 378 -20.44 -8.29 9.20
CA PHE A 378 -19.59 -7.37 9.96
C PHE A 378 -18.16 -7.91 9.94
N VAL A 379 -17.28 -7.29 9.17
CA VAL A 379 -15.88 -7.69 9.03
C VAL A 379 -15.01 -6.81 9.93
N ALA A 380 -14.17 -7.40 10.78
CA ALA A 380 -13.27 -6.69 11.67
C ALA A 380 -11.84 -7.22 11.59
N HIS A 381 -10.86 -6.49 12.13
CA HIS A 381 -9.53 -7.08 12.37
C HIS A 381 -9.63 -8.30 13.30
N PRO A 382 -8.69 -9.26 13.23
CA PRO A 382 -8.71 -10.49 14.03
C PRO A 382 -8.41 -10.28 15.52
N ILE A 383 -9.04 -9.27 16.13
CA ILE A 383 -8.90 -8.86 17.53
C ILE A 383 -10.30 -8.89 18.12
N LYS A 384 -10.56 -9.84 19.02
CA LYS A 384 -11.92 -10.10 19.53
C LYS A 384 -12.58 -8.86 20.15
N ASN A 385 -11.79 -8.03 20.82
CA ASN A 385 -12.29 -6.84 21.52
C ASN A 385 -12.81 -5.75 20.56
N PHE A 386 -12.52 -5.83 19.26
CA PHE A 386 -12.94 -4.85 18.27
C PHE A 386 -14.36 -5.07 17.77
N VAL A 387 -14.98 -6.19 18.16
CA VAL A 387 -16.35 -6.53 17.76
C VAL A 387 -17.29 -6.26 18.95
N PRO A 388 -18.18 -5.27 18.85
CA PRO A 388 -19.18 -5.02 19.89
C PRO A 388 -20.09 -6.21 20.11
N SER A 389 -20.46 -6.48 21.36
CA SER A 389 -21.29 -7.64 21.75
C SER A 389 -22.69 -7.65 21.13
N VAL A 390 -23.20 -6.48 20.73
CA VAL A 390 -24.48 -6.35 20.01
C VAL A 390 -24.42 -6.93 18.59
N VAL A 391 -23.22 -7.03 18.00
CA VAL A 391 -23.05 -7.63 16.68
C VAL A 391 -23.28 -9.14 16.79
N PRO A 392 -24.24 -9.71 16.04
CA PRO A 392 -24.50 -11.15 16.12
C PRO A 392 -23.23 -11.95 15.75
N PRO A 393 -22.76 -12.90 16.57
CA PRO A 393 -21.53 -13.65 16.26
C PRO A 393 -21.56 -14.34 14.89
N ARG A 394 -22.75 -14.79 14.46
CA ARG A 394 -22.96 -15.42 13.14
C ARG A 394 -22.76 -14.50 11.94
N SER A 395 -22.73 -13.18 12.12
CA SER A 395 -22.47 -12.22 11.03
C SER A 395 -21.04 -11.67 11.08
N VAL A 396 -20.22 -12.10 12.04
CA VAL A 396 -18.86 -11.58 12.23
C VAL A 396 -17.88 -12.35 11.36
N VAL A 397 -17.05 -11.62 10.62
CA VAL A 397 -15.86 -12.16 9.93
C VAL A 397 -14.63 -11.43 10.44
N LEU A 398 -13.59 -12.17 10.80
CA LEU A 398 -12.29 -11.60 11.14
C LEU A 398 -11.44 -11.62 9.87
N LEU A 399 -10.81 -10.49 9.51
CA LEU A 399 -9.93 -10.37 8.34
C LEU A 399 -8.78 -9.41 8.67
N PRO A 400 -7.51 -9.83 8.59
CA PRO A 400 -6.37 -8.94 8.84
C PRO A 400 -6.26 -7.82 7.80
N ALA A 401 -5.45 -6.80 8.09
CA ALA A 401 -5.01 -5.87 7.05
C ALA A 401 -3.98 -6.56 6.15
N ALA A 402 -3.78 -6.02 4.95
CA ALA A 402 -2.79 -6.53 4.00
C ALA A 402 -1.91 -5.40 3.45
N THR A 403 -0.71 -5.78 3.02
CA THR A 403 0.25 -4.95 2.26
C THR A 403 0.53 -5.59 0.90
N ASP A 404 1.03 -4.84 -0.06
CA ASP A 404 1.36 -5.40 -1.38
C ASP A 404 2.87 -5.62 -1.51
N PRO A 405 3.37 -6.85 -1.70
CA PRO A 405 4.79 -7.12 -1.91
C PRO A 405 5.41 -6.39 -3.11
N LEU A 406 4.60 -5.92 -4.06
CA LEU A 406 5.02 -5.36 -5.35
C LEU A 406 4.85 -3.84 -5.43
N ASP A 407 4.26 -3.20 -4.42
CA ASP A 407 4.08 -1.75 -4.41
C ASP A 407 5.35 -0.99 -3.95
N GLY A 408 5.23 0.32 -3.80
CA GLY A 408 6.37 1.15 -3.43
C GLY A 408 6.89 0.91 -2.00
N LEU A 409 6.06 0.35 -1.12
CA LEU A 409 6.43 0.11 0.28
C LEU A 409 7.27 -1.16 0.43
N ASN A 410 7.11 -2.14 -0.47
CA ASN A 410 7.70 -3.46 -0.29
C ASN A 410 8.55 -3.97 -1.44
N LYS A 411 8.40 -3.44 -2.67
CA LYS A 411 9.16 -3.98 -3.80
C LYS A 411 10.67 -3.95 -3.52
N PRO A 412 11.44 -4.94 -4.00
CA PRO A 412 12.89 -4.90 -3.89
C PRO A 412 13.47 -3.64 -4.52
N LEU A 413 14.41 -2.99 -3.82
CA LEU A 413 15.16 -1.86 -4.34
C LEU A 413 16.56 -2.29 -4.79
N THR A 414 16.95 -1.85 -5.99
CA THR A 414 18.32 -2.00 -6.47
C THR A 414 19.28 -1.14 -5.64
N GLY A 415 20.56 -1.53 -5.56
CA GLY A 415 21.56 -0.74 -4.83
C GLY A 415 21.67 0.72 -5.31
N TRP A 416 21.48 0.94 -6.61
CA TRP A 416 21.39 2.28 -7.19
C TRP A 416 20.23 3.10 -6.61
N CYS A 417 19.03 2.53 -6.56
CA CYS A 417 17.85 3.20 -6.01
C CYS A 417 18.00 3.43 -4.50
N LYS A 418 18.54 2.46 -3.76
CA LYS A 418 18.83 2.59 -2.32
C LYS A 418 19.73 3.80 -2.06
N ASN A 419 20.86 3.91 -2.76
CA ASN A 419 21.80 5.03 -2.60
C ASN A 419 21.16 6.39 -2.94
N TYR A 420 20.32 6.43 -3.98
CA TYR A 420 19.54 7.63 -4.32
C TYR A 420 18.62 8.03 -3.15
N TYR A 421 17.82 7.10 -2.63
CA TYR A 421 16.88 7.39 -1.55
C TYR A 421 17.55 7.70 -0.21
N GLN A 422 18.71 7.10 0.09
CA GLN A 422 19.56 7.48 1.22
C GLN A 422 20.04 8.94 1.11
N SER A 423 20.46 9.35 -0.08
CA SER A 423 20.86 10.74 -0.34
C SER A 423 19.67 11.70 -0.20
N VAL A 424 18.49 11.30 -0.69
CA VAL A 424 17.26 12.06 -0.55
C VAL A 424 16.84 12.17 0.91
N PHE A 425 16.94 11.09 1.69
CA PHE A 425 16.63 11.08 3.11
C PHE A 425 17.52 12.06 3.88
N ASN A 426 18.85 11.99 3.71
CA ASN A 426 19.76 12.95 4.35
C ASN A 426 19.51 14.39 3.88
N ARG A 427 19.09 14.58 2.63
CA ARG A 427 18.68 15.92 2.17
C ARG A 427 17.46 16.44 2.94
N VAL A 428 16.45 15.59 3.17
CA VAL A 428 15.29 15.94 4.00
C VAL A 428 15.74 16.27 5.43
N CYS A 429 16.68 15.50 6.00
CA CYS A 429 17.24 15.80 7.31
C CYS A 429 17.87 17.20 7.36
N VAL A 430 18.72 17.53 6.40
CA VAL A 430 19.38 18.85 6.30
C VAL A 430 18.36 19.97 6.12
N ASP A 431 17.36 19.80 5.24
CA ASP A 431 16.34 20.81 4.99
C ASP A 431 15.46 21.07 6.25
N LEU A 432 15.31 20.07 7.13
CA LEU A 432 14.62 20.17 8.42
C LEU A 432 15.52 20.55 9.60
N GLY A 433 16.84 20.67 9.39
CA GLY A 433 17.81 21.00 10.44
C GLY A 433 18.02 19.89 11.49
N VAL A 434 17.76 18.62 11.13
CA VAL A 434 18.01 17.46 12.00
C VAL A 434 19.28 16.72 11.59
N ASN A 435 19.77 15.81 12.43
CA ASN A 435 20.96 15.02 12.16
C ASN A 435 20.83 14.20 10.87
N GLU A 436 21.92 14.11 10.12
CA GLU A 436 22.04 13.19 8.98
C GLU A 436 22.27 11.76 9.44
N VAL A 437 21.83 10.80 8.65
CA VAL A 437 22.09 9.38 8.90
C VAL A 437 23.45 8.99 8.32
N ASP A 438 24.24 8.26 9.10
CA ASP A 438 25.45 7.59 8.64
C ASP A 438 25.07 6.17 8.19
N TRP A 439 24.79 6.02 6.90
CA TRP A 439 24.33 4.75 6.31
C TRP A 439 25.35 3.60 6.38
N TYR A 440 26.57 3.84 6.85
CA TYR A 440 27.57 2.79 7.10
C TYR A 440 27.48 2.19 8.51
N ARG A 441 26.78 2.86 9.43
CA ARG A 441 26.52 2.36 10.78
C ARG A 441 25.21 1.58 10.81
N PRO A 442 25.08 0.55 11.66
CA PRO A 442 23.80 -0.10 11.87
C PRO A 442 22.81 0.89 12.47
N TYR A 443 21.52 0.66 12.25
CA TYR A 443 20.49 1.52 12.85
C TYR A 443 19.25 0.73 13.26
N ILE A 444 18.62 1.26 14.30
CA ILE A 444 17.31 0.90 14.81
C ILE A 444 16.30 1.84 14.15
N VAL A 445 15.16 1.33 13.70
CA VAL A 445 14.12 2.18 13.08
C VAL A 445 12.76 1.99 13.76
N GLN A 446 12.03 3.08 14.00
CA GLN A 446 10.58 3.05 14.17
C GLN A 446 9.94 3.86 13.05
N VAL A 447 9.16 3.19 12.20
CA VAL A 447 8.39 3.84 11.12
C VAL A 447 6.96 4.05 11.58
N ALA A 448 6.62 5.25 12.03
CA ALA A 448 5.30 5.56 12.56
C ALA A 448 4.91 7.03 12.36
N ARG A 449 3.61 7.31 12.41
CA ARG A 449 3.14 8.69 12.59
C ARG A 449 3.63 9.20 13.95
N PHE A 450 3.87 10.52 14.05
CA PHE A 450 4.16 11.18 15.33
C PHE A 450 2.87 11.31 16.15
N ASP A 451 2.34 10.18 16.60
CA ASP A 451 1.06 10.06 17.26
C ASP A 451 1.31 9.54 18.71
N PRO A 452 0.57 10.05 19.73
CA PRO A 452 0.79 9.64 21.12
C PRO A 452 0.70 8.12 21.34
N SER A 453 -0.11 7.42 20.54
CA SER A 453 -0.29 5.98 20.64
C SER A 453 0.93 5.16 20.21
N LYS A 454 1.88 5.76 19.48
CA LYS A 454 3.02 5.07 18.86
C LYS A 454 4.24 4.91 19.78
N GLY A 455 4.13 5.32 21.04
CA GLY A 455 5.16 5.10 22.08
C GLY A 455 6.54 5.66 21.74
N ILE A 456 6.62 6.78 21.01
CA ILE A 456 7.91 7.38 20.62
C ILE A 456 8.77 7.76 21.84
N PRO A 457 8.23 8.28 22.96
CA PRO A 457 9.02 8.50 24.17
C PRO A 457 9.67 7.22 24.72
N ASP A 458 8.96 6.09 24.69
CA ASP A 458 9.49 4.79 25.10
C ASP A 458 10.64 4.32 24.20
N VAL A 459 10.58 4.63 22.90
CA VAL A 459 11.67 4.35 21.95
C VAL A 459 12.93 5.13 22.32
N LEU A 460 12.79 6.42 22.64
CA LEU A 460 13.92 7.26 23.06
C LEU A 460 14.55 6.72 24.35
N GLU A 461 13.72 6.35 25.33
CA GLU A 461 14.20 5.84 26.61
C GLU A 461 14.86 4.46 26.47
N ALA A 462 14.26 3.53 25.72
CA ALA A 462 14.87 2.23 25.44
C ALA A 462 16.23 2.37 24.74
N TYR A 463 16.36 3.34 23.82
CA TYR A 463 17.63 3.66 23.17
C TYR A 463 18.66 4.27 24.12
N ARG A 464 18.25 5.18 25.01
CA ARG A 464 19.14 5.75 26.05
C ARG A 464 19.68 4.67 26.98
N LEU A 465 18.83 3.75 27.42
CA LEU A 465 19.21 2.59 28.24
C LEU A 465 20.15 1.64 27.48
N LEU A 466 19.87 1.38 26.19
CA LEU A 466 20.78 0.60 25.33
C LEU A 466 22.17 1.25 25.27
N ARG A 467 22.23 2.56 25.04
CA ARG A 467 23.50 3.31 24.96
C ARG A 467 24.29 3.25 26.25
N THR A 468 23.62 3.23 27.40
CA THR A 468 24.26 3.05 28.71
C THR A 468 24.89 1.66 28.84
N LYS A 469 24.23 0.61 28.33
CA LYS A 469 24.75 -0.78 28.32
C LYS A 469 25.92 -0.97 27.34
N MET A 470 25.97 -0.17 26.27
CA MET A 470 27.02 -0.26 25.25
C MET A 470 28.29 0.53 25.60
N ASP A 471 28.22 1.43 26.58
CA ASP A 471 29.37 2.27 26.97
C ASP A 471 30.58 1.41 27.38
N GLY A 472 31.74 1.72 26.80
CA GLY A 472 32.99 0.96 26.97
C GLY A 472 33.02 -0.48 26.42
N SER A 473 31.92 -0.98 25.85
CA SER A 473 31.80 -2.38 25.37
C SER A 473 31.77 -2.50 23.84
N PHE A 474 31.52 -1.40 23.14
CA PHE A 474 31.40 -1.36 21.67
C PHE A 474 32.36 -0.31 21.08
N GLU A 475 32.84 -0.56 19.86
CA GLU A 475 33.57 0.44 19.08
C GLU A 475 32.59 1.46 18.48
N ASP A 476 32.98 2.73 18.36
CA ASP A 476 32.11 3.82 17.88
C ASP A 476 31.39 3.50 16.56
N ALA A 477 32.07 2.82 15.63
CA ALA A 477 31.50 2.42 14.33
C ALA A 477 30.42 1.32 14.43
N SER A 478 30.39 0.57 15.53
CA SER A 478 29.40 -0.48 15.81
C SER A 478 28.21 0.01 16.63
N ILE A 479 28.30 1.23 17.18
CA ILE A 479 27.22 1.83 17.95
C ILE A 479 26.08 2.21 17.00
N PRO A 480 24.85 1.70 17.21
CA PRO A 480 23.75 1.92 16.30
C PRO A 480 23.18 3.33 16.40
N GLN A 481 22.71 3.86 15.28
CA GLN A 481 21.87 5.07 15.24
C GLN A 481 20.40 4.71 15.51
N LEU A 482 19.62 5.69 15.96
CA LEU A 482 18.16 5.57 16.09
C LEU A 482 17.47 6.45 15.05
N ILE A 483 16.64 5.87 14.20
CA ILE A 483 15.82 6.58 13.23
C ILE A 483 14.35 6.48 13.64
N ILE A 484 13.71 7.63 13.88
CA ILE A 484 12.26 7.74 14.09
C ILE A 484 11.72 8.54 12.92
N CYS A 485 10.93 7.89 12.06
CA CYS A 485 10.43 8.55 10.87
C CYS A 485 9.02 8.14 10.48
N GLY A 486 8.35 9.01 9.75
CA GLY A 486 7.06 8.69 9.16
C GLY A 486 6.48 9.90 8.44
N HIS A 487 5.48 9.64 7.60
CA HIS A 487 4.74 10.72 6.97
C HIS A 487 3.61 11.18 7.90
N GLY A 488 3.50 12.49 8.12
CA GLY A 488 2.31 13.05 8.77
C GLY A 488 1.09 12.96 7.84
N SER A 489 -0.12 12.93 8.40
CA SER A 489 -1.32 13.28 7.63
C SER A 489 -1.56 14.78 7.74
N ILE A 490 -2.09 15.41 6.69
CA ILE A 490 -2.48 16.84 6.71
C ILE A 490 -3.54 17.10 7.79
N ASP A 491 -4.35 16.08 8.09
CA ASP A 491 -5.48 16.18 9.01
C ASP A 491 -5.09 15.88 10.48
N ASP A 492 -3.79 15.80 10.81
CA ASP A 492 -3.31 15.33 12.12
C ASP A 492 -2.59 16.42 12.95
N PRO A 493 -3.34 17.26 13.69
CA PRO A 493 -2.75 18.34 14.50
C PRO A 493 -1.83 17.81 15.62
N ASP A 494 -2.12 16.62 16.13
CA ASP A 494 -1.35 15.96 17.19
C ASP A 494 0.08 15.61 16.72
N GLY A 495 0.26 15.41 15.41
CA GLY A 495 1.53 15.12 14.76
C GLY A 495 2.65 16.11 15.04
N THR A 496 2.30 17.40 15.15
CA THR A 496 3.28 18.46 15.41
C THR A 496 3.67 18.51 16.88
N VAL A 497 2.70 18.34 17.79
CA VAL A 497 2.94 18.37 19.24
C VAL A 497 3.90 17.26 19.67
N ILE A 498 3.67 16.03 19.18
CA ILE A 498 4.56 14.90 19.50
C ILE A 498 5.95 15.08 18.89
N PHE A 499 6.04 15.67 17.70
CA PHE A 499 7.34 15.99 17.11
C PHE A 499 8.12 17.01 17.95
N GLU A 500 7.48 18.07 18.43
CA GLU A 500 8.10 19.05 19.33
C GLU A 500 8.54 18.41 20.66
N GLN A 501 7.70 17.56 21.25
CA GLN A 501 8.04 16.80 22.46
C GLN A 501 9.31 15.94 22.25
N VAL A 502 9.43 15.27 21.10
CA VAL A 502 10.62 14.48 20.77
C VAL A 502 11.87 15.36 20.70
N GLN A 503 11.77 16.54 20.09
CA GLN A 503 12.88 17.49 20.04
C GLN A 503 13.26 18.01 21.44
N GLU A 504 12.28 18.26 22.32
CA GLU A 504 12.55 18.67 23.72
C GLU A 504 13.31 17.59 24.50
N ILE A 505 12.87 16.32 24.39
CA ILE A 505 13.55 15.18 25.04
C ILE A 505 14.99 15.05 24.53
N MET A 506 15.19 15.11 23.20
CA MET A 506 16.52 15.02 22.59
C MET A 506 17.47 16.15 23.01
N ASN A 507 16.95 17.33 23.33
CA ASN A 507 17.74 18.49 23.76
C ASN A 507 17.96 18.54 25.29
N SER A 508 17.44 17.58 26.05
CA SER A 508 17.66 17.51 27.50
C SER A 508 19.07 17.03 27.85
N GLU A 509 19.52 17.34 29.08
CA GLU A 509 20.86 16.98 29.56
C GLU A 509 21.11 15.46 29.54
N GLU A 510 20.06 14.66 29.78
CA GLU A 510 20.13 13.19 29.79
C GLU A 510 20.46 12.58 28.42
N TYR A 511 20.16 13.30 27.34
CA TYR A 511 20.37 12.85 25.96
C TYR A 511 21.58 13.51 25.28
N ALA A 512 22.23 14.47 25.94
CA ALA A 512 23.27 15.32 25.33
C ALA A 512 24.43 14.53 24.69
N THR A 513 24.79 13.37 25.26
CA THR A 513 25.89 12.52 24.76
C THR A 513 25.49 11.60 23.60
N ILE A 514 24.19 11.40 23.36
CA ILE A 514 23.67 10.47 22.34
C ILE A 514 22.80 11.18 21.28
N ALA A 515 22.48 12.46 21.47
CA ALA A 515 21.58 13.21 20.61
C ALA A 515 22.01 13.20 19.13
N SER A 516 23.32 13.22 18.85
CA SER A 516 23.87 13.15 17.50
C SER A 516 23.60 11.82 16.77
N ASP A 517 23.26 10.77 17.52
CA ASP A 517 22.94 9.45 16.98
C ASP A 517 21.43 9.21 16.81
N ILE A 518 20.60 10.19 17.17
CA ILE A 518 19.14 10.14 17.05
C ILE A 518 18.70 11.03 15.88
N ILE A 519 17.95 10.43 14.96
CA ILE A 519 17.40 11.05 13.75
C ILE A 519 15.87 10.95 13.80
N ALA A 520 15.22 11.99 14.32
CA ALA A 520 13.76 12.13 14.30
C ALA A 520 13.33 13.02 13.12
N VAL A 521 12.65 12.45 12.13
CA VAL A 521 12.36 13.13 10.86
C VAL A 521 10.94 12.90 10.37
N ARG A 522 10.23 13.98 10.00
CA ARG A 522 8.93 13.91 9.32
C ARG A 522 9.16 13.80 7.82
N LEU A 523 9.00 12.61 7.28
CA LEU A 523 9.25 12.36 5.87
C LEU A 523 8.11 12.89 4.99
N PRO A 524 8.42 13.32 3.76
CA PRO A 524 7.40 13.55 2.75
C PRO A 524 6.67 12.23 2.41
N ALA A 525 5.49 12.33 1.81
CA ALA A 525 4.76 11.16 1.33
C ALA A 525 5.58 10.47 0.22
N SER A 526 6.32 9.43 0.58
CA SER A 526 7.17 8.68 -0.34
C SER A 526 7.33 7.26 0.15
N ASP A 527 6.62 6.34 -0.50
CA ASP A 527 6.67 4.93 -0.15
C ASP A 527 8.10 4.38 -0.24
N GLN A 528 8.88 4.85 -1.22
CA GLN A 528 10.26 4.40 -1.41
C GLN A 528 11.23 4.85 -0.33
N LEU A 529 11.02 6.02 0.29
CA LEU A 529 11.82 6.43 1.44
C LEU A 529 11.56 5.49 2.63
N LEU A 530 10.29 5.16 2.87
CA LEU A 530 9.90 4.21 3.92
C LEU A 530 10.40 2.79 3.63
N ASN A 531 10.30 2.35 2.38
CA ASN A 531 10.82 1.06 1.94
C ASN A 531 12.35 0.99 2.12
N MET A 532 13.07 2.02 1.68
CA MET A 532 14.53 2.07 1.80
C MET A 532 14.98 2.02 3.27
N VAL A 533 14.41 2.89 4.12
CA VAL A 533 14.83 2.97 5.53
C VAL A 533 14.40 1.72 6.32
N LEU A 534 13.23 1.16 6.03
CA LEU A 534 12.81 -0.06 6.72
C LEU A 534 13.63 -1.28 6.25
N SER A 535 13.90 -1.40 4.95
CA SER A 535 14.64 -2.53 4.37
C SER A 535 16.10 -2.61 4.79
N GLY A 536 16.71 -1.48 5.16
CA GLY A 536 18.11 -1.44 5.58
C GLY A 536 18.32 -1.54 7.09
N ALA A 537 17.26 -1.57 7.88
CA ALA A 537 17.36 -1.54 9.34
C ALA A 537 17.96 -2.82 9.90
N TYR A 538 18.74 -2.68 10.98
CA TYR A 538 19.27 -3.83 11.71
C TYR A 538 18.16 -4.54 12.48
N VAL A 539 17.27 -3.75 13.10
CA VAL A 539 16.08 -4.13 13.86
C VAL A 539 15.04 -3.01 13.76
N ALA A 540 13.77 -3.38 13.65
CA ALA A 540 12.65 -2.44 13.68
C ALA A 540 11.96 -2.46 15.04
N LEU A 541 11.48 -1.30 15.48
CA LEU A 541 10.66 -1.14 16.66
C LEU A 541 9.22 -0.82 16.28
N GLN A 542 8.29 -1.36 17.06
CA GLN A 542 6.88 -0.96 17.03
C GLN A 542 6.33 -0.92 18.45
N LEU A 543 6.68 0.15 19.20
CA LEU A 543 6.31 0.29 20.62
C LEU A 543 4.95 0.96 20.79
N SER A 544 3.96 0.60 19.96
CA SER A 544 2.61 1.15 20.06
C SER A 544 1.95 0.74 21.38
N HIS A 545 1.38 1.70 22.11
CA HIS A 545 0.57 1.45 23.31
C HIS A 545 -0.84 0.97 22.96
N ARG A 546 -1.33 1.40 21.80
CA ARG A 546 -2.62 0.97 21.24
C ARG A 546 -2.47 0.84 19.74
N GLU A 547 -3.08 -0.21 19.18
CA GLU A 547 -2.96 -0.48 17.76
C GLU A 547 -4.15 -1.26 17.23
N GLY A 548 -4.49 -1.00 15.96
CA GLY A 548 -5.35 -1.90 15.19
C GLY A 548 -4.59 -3.16 14.82
N PHE A 549 -4.22 -3.28 13.54
CA PHE A 549 -3.35 -4.36 13.08
C PHE A 549 -1.87 -3.93 13.00
N GLU A 550 -1.58 -2.72 12.52
CA GLU A 550 -0.24 -2.21 12.15
C GLU A 550 0.49 -3.07 11.13
N VAL A 551 0.42 -2.61 9.88
CA VAL A 551 0.97 -3.31 8.72
C VAL A 551 2.50 -3.14 8.65
N LYS A 552 3.06 -2.11 9.31
CA LYS A 552 4.52 -1.89 9.33
C LYS A 552 5.30 -3.04 9.94
N VAL A 553 4.69 -3.81 10.85
CA VAL A 553 5.27 -5.04 11.39
C VAL A 553 5.42 -6.09 10.28
N THR A 554 4.33 -6.41 9.56
CA THR A 554 4.39 -7.30 8.39
C THR A 554 5.40 -6.82 7.35
N GLU A 555 5.44 -5.52 7.05
CA GLU A 555 6.36 -4.96 6.07
C GLU A 555 7.84 -5.15 6.48
N ALA A 556 8.16 -4.99 7.77
CA ALA A 556 9.51 -5.21 8.30
C ALA A 556 9.89 -6.69 8.21
N LEU A 557 8.98 -7.58 8.65
CA LEU A 557 9.19 -9.02 8.60
C LEU A 557 9.40 -9.51 7.16
N HIS A 558 8.58 -9.03 6.22
CA HIS A 558 8.73 -9.32 4.79
C HIS A 558 10.10 -8.94 4.22
N LYS A 559 10.69 -7.85 4.73
CA LYS A 559 12.04 -7.39 4.35
C LYS A 559 13.16 -8.18 5.06
N GLY A 560 12.81 -9.09 5.96
CA GLY A 560 13.73 -9.85 6.79
C GLY A 560 14.32 -9.05 7.94
N VAL A 561 13.62 -8.03 8.41
CA VAL A 561 14.03 -7.20 9.54
C VAL A 561 13.33 -7.70 10.80
N PRO A 562 14.07 -8.19 11.81
CA PRO A 562 13.47 -8.56 13.08
C PRO A 562 12.76 -7.38 13.73
N VAL A 563 11.63 -7.64 14.39
CA VAL A 563 10.81 -6.61 15.04
C VAL A 563 10.81 -6.80 16.55
N ILE A 564 11.07 -5.75 17.32
CA ILE A 564 10.75 -5.69 18.76
C ILE A 564 9.52 -4.82 18.91
N ALA A 565 8.45 -5.37 19.49
CA ALA A 565 7.19 -4.66 19.60
C ALA A 565 6.52 -4.88 20.94
N TYR A 566 5.65 -3.94 21.30
CA TYR A 566 4.75 -4.15 22.42
C TYR A 566 3.61 -5.10 22.06
N GLU A 567 3.09 -5.81 23.07
CA GLU A 567 1.91 -6.69 22.97
C GLU A 567 0.60 -5.89 22.87
N ALA A 568 0.48 -5.03 21.85
CA ALA A 568 -0.68 -4.17 21.61
C ALA A 568 -1.48 -4.63 20.37
N GLY A 569 -2.80 -4.67 20.51
CA GLY A 569 -3.72 -4.88 19.39
C GLY A 569 -3.45 -6.17 18.61
N GLY A 570 -3.33 -6.04 17.29
CA GLY A 570 -3.05 -7.12 16.35
C GLY A 570 -1.57 -7.41 16.10
N ILE A 571 -0.65 -6.69 16.75
CA ILE A 571 0.80 -6.90 16.58
C ILE A 571 1.22 -8.33 16.97
N PRO A 572 0.75 -8.92 18.09
CA PRO A 572 1.12 -10.30 18.48
C PRO A 572 0.73 -11.37 17.48
N LEU A 573 -0.20 -11.08 16.56
CA LEU A 573 -0.62 -12.02 15.51
C LEU A 573 0.42 -12.13 14.40
N GLN A 574 1.26 -11.12 14.22
CA GLN A 574 2.24 -11.02 13.14
C GLN A 574 3.62 -11.56 13.55
N ILE A 575 3.99 -11.47 14.83
CA ILE A 575 5.31 -11.82 15.35
C ILE A 575 5.28 -13.19 16.02
N LYS A 576 6.15 -14.10 15.58
CA LYS A 576 6.47 -15.35 16.29
C LYS A 576 7.61 -15.06 17.27
N ASN A 577 7.23 -14.81 18.52
CA ASN A 577 8.16 -14.43 19.59
C ASN A 577 9.38 -15.37 19.68
N ASN A 578 10.59 -14.79 19.74
CA ASN A 578 11.90 -15.45 19.70
C ASN A 578 12.27 -16.17 18.39
N VAL A 579 11.47 -16.02 17.33
CA VAL A 579 11.75 -16.60 16.00
C VAL A 579 12.03 -15.52 14.97
N ASP A 580 11.12 -14.58 14.80
CA ASP A 580 11.22 -13.48 13.83
C ASP A 580 11.19 -12.09 14.49
N GLY A 581 11.09 -12.05 15.81
CA GLY A 581 11.05 -10.83 16.60
C GLY A 581 10.83 -11.11 18.09
N PHE A 582 10.62 -10.04 18.85
CA PHE A 582 10.33 -10.09 20.28
C PHE A 582 9.04 -9.35 20.60
N LEU A 583 8.20 -9.97 21.41
CA LEU A 583 7.02 -9.36 22.02
C LEU A 583 7.32 -8.99 23.47
N VAL A 584 7.05 -7.73 23.82
CA VAL A 584 7.37 -7.14 25.13
C VAL A 584 6.09 -6.55 25.74
N PRO A 585 5.87 -6.61 27.07
CA PRO A 585 4.76 -5.92 27.70
C PRO A 585 4.78 -4.41 27.45
N ILE A 586 3.61 -3.81 27.27
CA ILE A 586 3.47 -2.36 27.02
C ILE A 586 4.10 -1.58 28.19
N GLY A 587 5.02 -0.66 27.86
CA GLY A 587 5.72 0.22 28.80
C GLY A 587 6.99 -0.37 29.42
N ASP A 588 7.34 -1.63 29.14
CA ASP A 588 8.57 -2.25 29.65
C ASP A 588 9.79 -1.87 28.80
N VAL A 589 10.22 -0.62 28.94
CA VAL A 589 11.35 -0.04 28.20
C VAL A 589 12.69 -0.70 28.52
N GLU A 590 12.84 -1.25 29.73
CA GLU A 590 14.05 -1.97 30.15
C GLU A 590 14.20 -3.28 29.35
N GLU A 591 13.10 -4.02 29.18
CA GLU A 591 13.12 -5.25 28.40
C GLU A 591 13.32 -4.98 26.91
N VAL A 592 12.72 -3.93 26.34
CA VAL A 592 13.03 -3.49 24.96
C VAL A 592 14.53 -3.23 24.82
N SER A 593 15.13 -2.50 25.77
CA SER A 593 16.58 -2.25 25.79
C SER A 593 17.40 -3.52 25.92
N ASN A 594 16.96 -4.50 26.73
CA ASN A 594 17.62 -5.81 26.85
C ASN A 594 17.63 -6.55 25.52
N LYS A 595 16.50 -6.60 24.82
CA LYS A 595 16.36 -7.28 23.53
C LYS A 595 17.13 -6.61 22.41
N LEU A 596 17.19 -5.27 22.41
CA LEU A 596 18.09 -4.55 21.53
C LEU A 596 19.55 -4.93 21.82
N PHE A 597 19.98 -4.90 23.08
CA PHE A 597 21.34 -5.26 23.46
C PHE A 597 21.68 -6.71 23.07
N GLU A 598 20.75 -7.65 23.27
CA GLU A 598 20.88 -9.05 22.86
C GLU A 598 21.18 -9.17 21.36
N LEU A 599 20.43 -8.48 20.50
CA LEU A 599 20.62 -8.51 19.05
C LEU A 599 21.92 -7.85 18.57
N PHE A 600 22.39 -6.80 19.26
CA PHE A 600 23.67 -6.15 18.91
C PHE A 600 24.89 -6.89 19.47
N ASN A 601 24.73 -7.65 20.55
CA ASN A 601 25.79 -8.44 21.16
C ASN A 601 25.91 -9.85 20.54
N ASP A 602 24.81 -10.42 20.03
CA ASP A 602 24.78 -11.74 19.37
C ASP A 602 24.34 -11.63 17.90
N HIS A 603 25.34 -11.53 17.01
CA HIS A 603 25.11 -11.48 15.57
C HIS A 603 24.50 -12.77 15.01
N GLU A 604 24.78 -13.94 15.60
CA GLU A 604 24.19 -15.20 15.14
C GLU A 604 22.69 -15.26 15.46
N LEU A 605 22.29 -14.79 16.65
CA LEU A 605 20.89 -14.62 16.99
C LEU A 605 20.19 -13.67 16.00
N ARG A 606 20.79 -12.51 15.72
CA ARG A 606 20.21 -11.55 14.77
C ARG A 606 20.03 -12.14 13.38
N GLU A 607 21.02 -12.84 12.84
CA GLU A 607 20.91 -13.48 11.53
C GLU A 607 19.84 -14.56 11.50
N ARG A 608 19.77 -15.41 12.55
CA ARG A 608 18.70 -16.40 12.67
C ARG A 608 17.31 -15.75 12.68
N MET A 609 17.14 -14.65 13.41
CA MET A 609 15.88 -13.92 13.43
C MET A 609 15.55 -13.23 12.11
N SER A 610 16.56 -12.68 11.43
CA SER A 610 16.39 -12.06 10.11
C SER A 610 15.93 -13.09 9.07
N GLN A 611 16.47 -14.31 9.13
CA GLN A 611 16.01 -15.41 8.29
C GLN A 611 14.60 -15.87 8.70
N GLY A 612 14.35 -15.98 10.00
CA GLY A 612 13.03 -16.27 10.56
C GLY A 612 11.97 -15.30 10.03
N ALA A 613 12.24 -14.00 10.04
CA ALA A 613 11.35 -12.97 9.51
C ALA A 613 10.97 -13.18 8.04
N LYS A 614 11.93 -13.55 7.17
CA LYS A 614 11.66 -13.83 5.76
C LYS A 614 10.85 -15.10 5.53
N GLU A 615 11.11 -16.14 6.31
CA GLU A 615 10.50 -17.46 6.12
C GLU A 615 9.15 -17.61 6.82
N CYS A 616 8.94 -16.87 7.91
CA CYS A 616 7.77 -17.00 8.76
C CYS A 616 6.63 -16.05 8.41
N VAL A 617 6.91 -14.97 7.68
CA VAL A 617 5.87 -14.05 7.20
C VAL A 617 4.89 -14.81 6.33
N THR A 618 3.60 -14.69 6.64
CA THR A 618 2.54 -15.43 5.95
C THR A 618 1.99 -14.61 4.79
N GLU A 619 1.66 -15.29 3.69
CA GLU A 619 1.01 -14.66 2.52
C GLU A 619 -0.39 -14.10 2.82
N GLU A 620 -0.97 -14.43 3.98
CA GLU A 620 -2.26 -13.93 4.47
C GLU A 620 -2.32 -12.42 4.66
N TYR A 621 -1.16 -11.81 4.85
CA TYR A 621 -1.02 -10.37 4.99
C TYR A 621 -0.70 -9.70 3.64
N PHE A 622 -0.82 -10.42 2.52
CA PHE A 622 -0.55 -9.91 1.18
C PHE A 622 -1.78 -9.83 0.28
N THR A 623 -1.69 -8.99 -0.76
CA THR A 623 -2.79 -8.62 -1.67
C THR A 623 -3.55 -9.81 -2.24
N VAL A 624 -2.87 -10.86 -2.71
CA VAL A 624 -3.52 -12.00 -3.39
C VAL A 624 -4.42 -12.76 -2.42
N TRP A 625 -3.92 -13.06 -1.21
CA TRP A 625 -4.71 -13.74 -0.19
C TRP A 625 -5.88 -12.86 0.28
N ASN A 626 -5.64 -11.55 0.47
CA ASN A 626 -6.71 -10.60 0.78
C ASN A 626 -7.82 -10.61 -0.27
N ALA A 627 -7.45 -10.65 -1.56
CA ALA A 627 -8.40 -10.75 -2.67
C ALA A 627 -9.21 -12.05 -2.63
N MET A 628 -8.56 -13.18 -2.33
CA MET A 628 -9.27 -14.47 -2.16
C MET A 628 -10.29 -14.41 -1.04
N ALA A 629 -9.94 -13.82 0.11
CA ALA A 629 -10.87 -13.68 1.22
C ALA A 629 -12.09 -12.82 0.84
N TRP A 630 -11.88 -11.72 0.09
CA TRP A 630 -12.97 -10.90 -0.45
C TRP A 630 -13.84 -11.67 -1.45
N LEU A 631 -13.23 -12.30 -2.45
CA LEU A 631 -13.95 -13.08 -3.46
C LEU A 631 -14.77 -14.19 -2.81
N HIS A 632 -14.21 -14.89 -1.83
CA HIS A 632 -14.94 -15.91 -1.07
C HIS A 632 -16.19 -15.31 -0.41
N MET A 633 -16.07 -14.21 0.35
CA MET A 633 -17.23 -13.56 0.97
C MET A 633 -18.29 -13.14 -0.06
N PHE A 634 -17.88 -12.61 -1.21
CA PHE A 634 -18.81 -12.21 -2.27
C PHE A 634 -19.55 -13.42 -2.87
N LEU A 635 -18.82 -14.48 -3.17
CA LEU A 635 -19.39 -15.71 -3.73
C LEU A 635 -20.35 -16.38 -2.74
N GLU A 636 -20.00 -16.48 -1.47
CA GLU A 636 -20.86 -17.07 -0.44
C GLU A 636 -22.15 -16.26 -0.24
N LEU A 637 -22.06 -14.93 -0.19
CA LEU A 637 -23.25 -14.08 -0.03
C LEU A 637 -24.19 -14.11 -1.24
N THR A 638 -23.68 -14.42 -2.43
CA THR A 638 -24.41 -14.41 -3.70
C THR A 638 -24.84 -15.79 -4.18
N GLN A 639 -24.34 -16.89 -3.59
CA GLN A 639 -24.73 -18.28 -3.91
C GLN A 639 -26.25 -18.52 -3.82
N ASN A 640 -26.99 -17.74 -3.01
CA ASN A 640 -28.44 -17.88 -2.84
C ASN A 640 -29.29 -17.09 -3.86
N GLN A 641 -28.71 -16.33 -4.78
CA GLN A 641 -29.49 -15.58 -5.78
C GLN A 641 -29.82 -16.40 -7.04
N THR A 642 -29.08 -17.47 -7.34
CA THR A 642 -29.25 -18.24 -8.58
C THR A 642 -30.18 -19.46 -8.43
N GLU A 643 -30.41 -19.96 -7.22
CA GLU A 643 -31.22 -21.18 -6.97
C GLU A 643 -32.72 -20.92 -6.74
N MET A 644 -33.20 -19.68 -6.80
CA MET A 644 -34.64 -19.41 -6.65
C MET A 644 -35.50 -19.72 -7.90
N ASP A 645 -34.89 -20.07 -9.04
CA ASP A 645 -35.63 -20.41 -10.28
C ASP A 645 -35.70 -21.91 -10.63
N HIS A 646 -35.07 -22.81 -9.86
CA HIS A 646 -35.22 -24.26 -10.09
C HIS A 646 -35.34 -25.08 -8.80
N LYS A 647 -36.59 -25.44 -8.49
CA LYS A 647 -37.07 -26.59 -7.69
C LYS A 647 -36.12 -27.21 -6.65
N GLN A 648 -36.55 -27.11 -5.39
CA GLN A 648 -36.40 -28.12 -4.32
C GLN A 648 -35.03 -28.81 -4.24
N GLY A 649 -34.01 -28.04 -3.88
CA GLY A 649 -32.78 -28.52 -3.27
C GLY A 649 -32.62 -27.82 -1.92
N ASN A 650 -32.39 -28.58 -0.86
CA ASN A 650 -32.32 -28.07 0.50
C ASN A 650 -31.11 -27.15 0.68
N LEU A 651 -31.37 -25.85 0.77
CA LEU A 651 -30.40 -24.86 1.25
C LEU A 651 -29.90 -25.25 2.64
N LEU A 652 -28.57 -25.32 2.76
CA LEU A 652 -27.82 -24.89 3.95
C LEU A 652 -28.56 -25.18 5.24
N ASN A 653 -28.53 -26.46 5.63
CA ASN A 653 -29.19 -26.95 6.82
C ASN A 653 -28.80 -26.05 8.00
N THR A 654 -29.81 -25.50 8.64
CA THR A 654 -29.75 -24.74 9.88
C THR A 654 -29.05 -25.59 10.93
N ASN A 655 -27.73 -25.46 11.10
CA ASN A 655 -27.01 -25.67 12.36
C ASN A 655 -25.48 -25.54 12.31
N THR A 656 -24.81 -25.39 11.16
CA THR A 656 -23.32 -25.38 11.16
C THR A 656 -22.69 -24.52 10.06
N LEU A 657 -22.94 -23.21 10.07
CA LEU A 657 -22.04 -22.24 9.41
C LEU A 657 -21.55 -21.24 10.45
N ASP A 658 -20.42 -21.60 11.06
CA ASP A 658 -19.68 -20.79 12.00
C ASP A 658 -18.89 -19.72 11.20
N HIS A 659 -19.59 -18.69 10.70
CA HIS A 659 -18.99 -17.57 9.95
C HIS A 659 -17.93 -16.79 10.75
N THR A 660 -17.79 -17.08 12.05
CA THR A 660 -16.93 -16.38 13.01
C THR A 660 -15.45 -16.31 12.65
N ASN A 661 -14.95 -17.08 11.67
CA ASN A 661 -13.51 -17.28 11.47
C ASN A 661 -13.00 -17.30 10.00
N LEU A 662 -13.69 -16.61 9.08
CA LEU A 662 -13.25 -16.49 7.67
C LEU A 662 -11.92 -15.72 7.43
N GLY A 663 -11.17 -15.38 8.48
CA GLY A 663 -9.78 -14.94 8.39
C GLY A 663 -8.88 -15.49 9.49
N HIS A 664 -9.25 -16.61 10.10
CA HIS A 664 -8.31 -17.41 10.87
C HIS A 664 -7.64 -18.41 9.91
N GLN A 665 -6.34 -18.23 9.64
CA GLN A 665 -5.48 -19.07 8.78
C GLN A 665 -5.99 -20.51 8.64
N ARG A 666 -5.99 -21.24 9.77
CA ARG A 666 -6.32 -22.66 9.79
C ARG A 666 -7.72 -22.96 9.25
N LYS A 667 -8.73 -22.18 9.66
CA LYS A 667 -10.12 -22.42 9.24
C LYS A 667 -10.34 -22.01 7.79
N VAL A 668 -9.66 -20.96 7.32
CA VAL A 668 -9.72 -20.58 5.91
C VAL A 668 -9.06 -21.65 5.03
N CYS A 669 -7.88 -22.13 5.42
CA CYS A 669 -7.24 -23.27 4.76
C CYS A 669 -8.13 -24.52 4.79
N ASP A 670 -8.76 -24.85 5.92
CA ASP A 670 -9.66 -26.01 6.03
C ASP A 670 -10.88 -25.86 5.11
N LEU A 671 -11.50 -24.67 5.05
CA LEU A 671 -12.62 -24.38 4.16
C LEU A 671 -12.23 -24.47 2.69
N TRP A 672 -11.05 -23.95 2.34
CA TRP A 672 -10.53 -24.04 0.98
C TRP A 672 -10.10 -25.46 0.62
N ALA A 673 -9.62 -26.24 1.59
CA ALA A 673 -9.34 -27.65 1.41
C ALA A 673 -10.62 -28.42 1.07
N GLU A 674 -11.71 -28.13 1.78
CA GLU A 674 -13.01 -28.75 1.51
C GLU A 674 -13.60 -28.33 0.16
N LYS A 675 -13.59 -27.03 -0.16
CA LYS A 675 -14.28 -26.49 -1.34
C LYS A 675 -13.46 -26.54 -2.63
N TYR A 676 -12.16 -26.29 -2.54
CA TYR A 676 -11.25 -26.11 -3.68
C TYR A 676 -10.08 -27.11 -3.69
N ASN A 677 -10.12 -28.14 -2.82
CA ASN A 677 -9.06 -29.15 -2.70
C ASN A 677 -7.67 -28.53 -2.46
N TYR A 678 -7.62 -27.46 -1.68
CA TYR A 678 -6.38 -26.81 -1.23
C TYR A 678 -5.62 -27.70 -0.23
N SER A 679 -4.35 -28.00 -0.50
CA SER A 679 -3.44 -28.66 0.44
C SER A 679 -2.38 -27.68 0.92
N LYS A 680 -2.23 -27.54 2.24
CA LYS A 680 -1.23 -26.67 2.86
C LYS A 680 0.17 -27.29 2.83
#